data_AF-A0A0D2QBB9-F1
#
_entry.id   AF-A0A0D2QBB9-F1
#
_cell.length_a   1.000
_cell.length_b   1.000
_cell.length_c   1.000
_cell.angle_alpha   90.00
_cell.angle_beta   90.00
_cell.angle_gamma   90.00
#
_symmetry.space_group_name_H-M   'P 1'
#
loop_
_entity.id
_entity.type
_entity.pdbx_description
1 polymer ?
#
loop_
_entity_poly.entity_id
_entity_poly.type
_entity_poly.pdbx_seq_one_letter_code
_entity_poly.pdbx_strand_id
1 'polypeptide(L)'
;MVYSVSDLRLPCSPSVYSFSQSSFNASRRSSSFSLLLKKDLFSRKIFAQKSSYDSDSSPLTVASKKVLVPDDQGEGASSLTDELESPSTISDDPQVIHDVESEEMEDDTKIEVEEQESAPKELSTPLKRKISTEKSEAKPRTIPPPGIGQKIYEIDPSLLDFRQHLDYRYAQYKRMREEIDKYEGGLEVFSRGYEKLGFIGSEMGITYREWAPGAKSAALIGDFNNWNPNADIMNRNEFGVWEIFLPNNADGSPAIPHGSRVKIRMETPSGIKDSIPAWIKFSVQAPGEIPYNGIYYDPPEEEKYVFKHPRPQRPKSLRIYESHVGMSSPEPMINTYANFRDDVLPRIKRLGYNAVQIMAIQEHSYYASFGYHVTNFFAPSSRFGTPDDLKSLIDKAHELGILVLMDIVHSHASNNVLDGLNMFDGTDGHYFHTGSRGHHSVWDSRLFNYGSWEVLRYLLSNARWWLEEYKFDGYRFDGVTSMMYIHHGLQVGFTGNYNEYFGYATDVDAVVYLMLVNDMIHGLYPEAVTIGEDVSGMPTFCIPVQDGGVGFDYRLHMAIADKWIEILKKRDEDWKMGEIVHTLTNRRWMEKCVAYAESHDQALVGDKTIAFWLMDKDMYEFMALDRPSTALIDRGIALHKMIRLVTMGLGGEGYLNFMGNEFGHPEWIDFPRGDQRLPNGVVIPGNGYSYDKCRRRFDLGDADYLRYRGMQEFDQAMQHVEEKYGVSIAGAHCFAVLYVLACMNSHYTLLSASLEK
;
A
#
# COMPACT_ATOMS: atom_id res chain seq x y z
N MET A 1 31.56 26.50 -48.90
CA MET A 1 30.99 27.58 -49.73
C MET A 1 29.88 28.23 -48.94
N VAL A 2 29.99 29.54 -48.83
CA VAL A 2 29.22 30.46 -48.00
C VAL A 2 28.09 31.03 -48.83
N TYR A 3 26.89 31.18 -48.28
CA TYR A 3 26.12 32.43 -48.39
C TYR A 3 25.27 32.61 -47.13
N SER A 4 25.63 33.64 -46.38
CA SER A 4 24.89 34.21 -45.25
C SER A 4 23.84 35.20 -45.73
N VAL A 5 22.76 35.40 -44.96
CA VAL A 5 22.25 36.74 -44.65
C VAL A 5 21.72 36.75 -43.21
N SER A 6 22.21 37.74 -42.47
CA SER A 6 21.94 38.13 -41.08
C SER A 6 20.62 38.92 -40.95
N ASP A 7 19.99 38.95 -39.77
CA ASP A 7 19.73 40.22 -39.07
C ASP A 7 18.93 40.12 -37.74
N LEU A 8 19.48 40.83 -36.73
CA LEU A 8 18.90 41.49 -35.52
C LEU A 8 18.12 40.67 -34.46
N ARG A 9 18.19 40.94 -33.14
CA ARG A 9 19.15 41.51 -32.14
C ARG A 9 18.41 41.40 -30.78
N LEU A 10 19.03 40.83 -29.76
CA LEU A 10 18.56 40.83 -28.36
C LEU A 10 19.24 41.99 -27.59
N PRO A 11 18.54 42.71 -26.69
CA PRO A 11 19.21 43.63 -25.77
C PRO A 11 19.48 42.97 -24.40
N CYS A 12 20.71 43.11 -23.93
CA CYS A 12 21.15 42.83 -22.57
C CYS A 12 21.51 44.14 -21.83
N SER A 13 21.35 44.08 -20.49
CA SER A 13 22.05 44.83 -19.42
C SER A 13 21.49 46.22 -19.02
N PRO A 14 21.79 46.77 -17.80
CA PRO A 14 22.58 46.25 -16.67
C PRO A 14 21.97 46.41 -15.26
N SER A 15 22.65 45.80 -14.28
CA SER A 15 22.52 45.97 -12.83
C SER A 15 23.06 47.30 -12.30
N VAL A 16 22.37 47.94 -11.34
CA VAL A 16 22.98 48.91 -10.39
C VAL A 16 22.31 48.77 -9.02
N TYR A 17 23.13 48.52 -8.00
CA TYR A 17 22.80 48.65 -6.58
C TYR A 17 23.03 50.09 -6.11
N SER A 18 22.13 50.64 -5.29
CA SER A 18 22.49 51.61 -4.25
C SER A 18 21.49 51.59 -3.10
N PHE A 19 21.99 51.37 -1.88
CA PHE A 19 21.26 51.50 -0.61
C PHE A 19 21.29 52.95 -0.13
N SER A 20 20.17 53.45 0.40
CA SER A 20 20.18 54.54 1.38
C SER A 20 19.02 54.40 2.36
N GLN A 21 19.35 54.35 3.65
CA GLN A 21 18.43 54.46 4.79
C GLN A 21 17.96 55.91 4.99
N SER A 22 16.70 56.12 5.36
CA SER A 22 16.33 57.07 6.42
C SER A 22 14.87 56.92 6.87
N SER A 23 14.71 56.61 8.16
CA SER A 23 13.65 57.02 9.11
C SER A 23 12.45 57.84 8.62
N PHE A 24 11.22 57.49 9.05
CA PHE A 24 10.45 58.24 10.05
C PHE A 24 9.11 57.57 10.42
N ASN A 25 8.66 57.90 11.63
CA ASN A 25 7.56 57.37 12.43
C ASN A 25 6.13 57.73 11.96
N ALA A 26 5.19 56.92 12.48
CA ALA A 26 3.89 57.29 13.06
C ALA A 26 2.60 57.31 12.21
N SER A 27 1.69 56.44 12.68
CA SER A 27 0.30 56.72 13.09
C SER A 27 -0.87 56.51 12.10
N ARG A 28 -1.74 55.59 12.56
CA ARG A 28 -3.21 55.54 12.51
C ARG A 28 -3.90 56.66 11.71
N ARG A 29 -4.72 56.26 10.72
CA ARG A 29 -6.18 56.43 10.77
C ARG A 29 -6.88 55.72 9.60
N SER A 30 -8.08 55.26 9.92
CA SER A 30 -9.13 54.75 9.07
C SER A 30 -9.43 55.64 7.85
N SER A 31 -9.61 55.02 6.69
CA SER A 31 -10.55 55.50 5.68
C SER A 31 -11.10 54.32 4.89
N SER A 32 -12.42 54.17 4.97
CA SER A 32 -13.22 53.38 4.06
C SER A 32 -13.11 53.99 2.65
N PHE A 33 -12.70 53.21 1.67
CA PHE A 33 -13.03 53.47 0.28
C PHE A 33 -13.30 52.14 -0.43
N SER A 34 -14.51 52.04 -0.95
CA SER A 34 -14.96 51.06 -1.91
C SER A 34 -14.25 51.29 -3.25
N LEU A 35 -13.70 50.22 -3.83
CA LEU A 35 -13.40 50.19 -5.25
C LEU A 35 -13.66 48.79 -5.81
N LEU A 36 -14.52 48.76 -6.82
CA LEU A 36 -14.75 47.64 -7.70
C LEU A 36 -13.42 47.17 -8.31
N LEU A 37 -13.12 45.88 -8.16
CA LEU A 37 -12.12 45.19 -8.97
C LEU A 37 -12.74 43.86 -9.44
N LYS A 38 -12.90 43.77 -10.76
CA LYS A 38 -13.18 42.55 -11.50
C LYS A 38 -12.17 41.48 -11.07
N LYS A 39 -12.67 40.34 -10.59
CA LYS A 39 -11.89 39.12 -10.35
C LYS A 39 -12.30 38.10 -11.40
N ASP A 40 -11.49 37.96 -12.44
CA ASP A 40 -11.33 36.68 -13.11
C ASP A 40 -10.39 35.85 -12.23
N LEU A 41 -10.95 34.90 -11.49
CA LEU A 41 -10.22 33.89 -10.75
C LEU A 41 -10.83 32.54 -11.11
N PHE A 42 -10.09 31.80 -11.95
CA PHE A 42 -10.30 30.38 -12.19
C PHE A 42 -10.08 29.61 -10.87
N SER A 43 -11.17 29.20 -10.25
CA SER A 43 -11.17 28.28 -9.11
C SER A 43 -10.94 26.85 -9.63
N ARG A 44 -9.81 26.24 -9.24
CA ARG A 44 -9.57 24.79 -9.35
C ARG A 44 -10.51 24.09 -8.36
N LYS A 45 -11.55 23.43 -8.87
CA LYS A 45 -12.41 22.52 -8.10
C LYS A 45 -11.78 21.13 -8.12
N ILE A 46 -11.45 20.63 -6.93
CA ILE A 46 -11.25 19.20 -6.67
C ILE A 46 -12.62 18.53 -6.80
N PHE A 47 -12.69 17.42 -7.52
CA PHE A 47 -13.92 16.71 -7.87
C PHE A 47 -14.59 16.10 -6.62
N ALA A 48 -15.60 16.80 -6.10
CA ALA A 48 -16.76 16.16 -5.50
C ALA A 48 -17.89 16.31 -6.52
N GLN A 49 -18.21 15.24 -7.24
CA GLN A 49 -19.15 15.28 -8.35
C GLN A 49 -20.58 15.51 -7.85
N LYS A 50 -21.10 16.73 -8.10
CA LYS A 50 -22.52 17.00 -8.25
C LYS A 50 -22.91 16.68 -9.69
N SER A 51 -23.81 15.74 -9.91
CA SER A 51 -24.42 15.51 -11.23
C SER A 51 -25.56 16.50 -11.46
N SER A 52 -25.38 17.45 -12.38
CA SER A 52 -26.48 18.16 -13.01
C SER A 52 -26.13 18.40 -14.47
N TYR A 53 -26.73 17.61 -15.35
CA TYR A 53 -26.91 17.98 -16.75
C TYR A 53 -28.38 17.76 -17.09
N ASP A 54 -29.11 18.88 -17.13
CA ASP A 54 -30.33 18.99 -17.92
C ASP A 54 -29.93 19.10 -19.39
N SER A 55 -30.48 18.23 -20.23
CA SER A 55 -30.75 18.56 -21.62
C SER A 55 -31.97 17.76 -22.07
N ASP A 56 -32.99 18.50 -22.49
CA ASP A 56 -34.29 18.06 -22.96
C ASP A 56 -34.23 16.97 -24.05
N SER A 57 -34.92 15.85 -23.84
CA SER A 57 -35.59 15.12 -24.91
C SER A 57 -36.78 14.33 -24.36
N SER A 58 -37.96 14.59 -24.92
CA SER A 58 -39.28 14.04 -24.57
C SER A 58 -39.35 12.50 -24.65
N PRO A 59 -40.28 11.85 -23.91
CA PRO A 59 -40.27 10.40 -23.74
C PRO A 59 -40.95 9.67 -24.91
N LEU A 60 -40.27 8.64 -25.43
CA LEU A 60 -40.84 7.63 -26.32
C LEU A 60 -40.95 6.31 -25.55
N THR A 61 -42.18 5.95 -25.22
CA THR A 61 -42.62 4.64 -24.71
C THR A 61 -42.52 3.59 -25.82
N VAL A 62 -41.73 2.50 -25.68
CA VAL A 62 -42.04 1.18 -26.28
C VAL A 62 -41.40 0.02 -25.48
N ALA A 63 -42.30 -0.77 -24.88
CA ALA A 63 -42.34 -2.23 -24.72
C ALA A 63 -41.07 -3.08 -24.49
N SER A 64 -41.05 -3.73 -23.32
CA SER A 64 -40.28 -4.95 -23.04
C SER A 64 -40.77 -6.13 -23.90
N LYS A 65 -39.90 -6.66 -24.76
CA LYS A 65 -40.05 -8.00 -25.35
C LYS A 65 -39.29 -9.01 -24.52
N LYS A 66 -40.02 -9.90 -23.84
CA LYS A 66 -39.53 -11.18 -23.33
C LYS A 66 -39.18 -12.08 -24.52
N VAL A 67 -38.03 -12.72 -24.46
CA VAL A 67 -37.68 -13.87 -25.32
C VAL A 67 -37.93 -15.15 -24.51
N LEU A 68 -38.60 -16.08 -25.17
CA LEU A 68 -39.11 -17.36 -24.69
C LEU A 68 -37.99 -18.40 -24.51
N VAL A 69 -38.08 -19.20 -23.46
CA VAL A 69 -37.43 -20.52 -23.32
C VAL A 69 -38.54 -21.56 -23.47
N PRO A 70 -38.37 -22.66 -24.23
CA PRO A 70 -39.44 -23.65 -24.41
C PRO A 70 -39.60 -24.55 -23.19
N ASP A 71 -40.87 -24.80 -22.86
CA ASP A 71 -41.35 -25.77 -21.87
C ASP A 71 -40.89 -27.19 -22.18
N ASP A 72 -40.58 -27.96 -21.13
CA ASP A 72 -40.92 -29.37 -21.09
C ASP A 72 -41.60 -29.71 -19.74
N GLN A 73 -42.59 -30.58 -19.84
CA GLN A 73 -43.68 -30.79 -18.88
C GLN A 73 -43.29 -31.77 -17.76
N GLY A 74 -43.92 -31.62 -16.59
CA GLY A 74 -43.91 -32.66 -15.56
C GLY A 74 -44.50 -32.22 -14.22
N GLU A 75 -45.75 -32.61 -13.99
CA GLU A 75 -46.61 -32.32 -12.83
C GLU A 75 -46.07 -32.79 -11.47
N GLY A 76 -46.56 -32.17 -10.38
CA GLY A 76 -46.67 -32.87 -9.08
C GLY A 76 -46.48 -32.00 -7.84
N ALA A 77 -47.58 -31.60 -7.21
CA ALA A 77 -47.63 -30.89 -5.95
C ALA A 77 -47.26 -31.75 -4.73
N SER A 78 -46.65 -31.15 -3.70
CA SER A 78 -47.26 -30.97 -2.36
C SER A 78 -46.23 -31.00 -1.23
N SER A 79 -46.48 -30.13 -0.26
CA SER A 79 -45.90 -30.06 1.08
C SER A 79 -46.17 -31.32 1.92
N LEU A 80 -45.23 -31.72 2.78
CA LEU A 80 -45.41 -31.89 4.23
C LEU A 80 -44.15 -32.45 4.90
N THR A 81 -44.16 -32.28 6.22
CA THR A 81 -43.18 -32.45 7.28
C THR A 81 -42.83 -33.91 7.65
N ASP A 82 -41.74 -34.01 8.44
CA ASP A 82 -41.46 -34.97 9.53
C ASP A 82 -40.24 -35.90 9.37
N GLU A 83 -39.25 -35.58 10.22
CA GLU A 83 -38.52 -36.41 11.18
C GLU A 83 -38.09 -37.87 10.89
N LEU A 84 -36.84 -38.11 11.33
CA LEU A 84 -36.30 -39.32 11.99
C LEU A 84 -36.08 -40.60 11.16
N GLU A 85 -34.81 -40.91 10.87
CA GLU A 85 -34.07 -42.01 11.54
C GLU A 85 -32.69 -42.24 10.89
N SER A 86 -31.65 -42.15 11.71
CA SER A 86 -30.37 -42.88 11.56
C SER A 86 -30.48 -44.18 12.38
N PRO A 87 -29.75 -45.29 12.12
CA PRO A 87 -28.31 -45.29 12.46
C PRO A 87 -27.39 -46.30 11.72
N SER A 88 -26.10 -46.13 12.02
CA SER A 88 -25.08 -47.18 12.28
C SER A 88 -23.94 -47.40 11.27
N THR A 89 -22.80 -46.91 11.74
CA THR A 89 -21.38 -47.30 11.60
C THR A 89 -21.04 -48.77 11.89
N ILE A 90 -20.06 -49.32 11.17
CA ILE A 90 -19.01 -50.31 11.54
C ILE A 90 -17.85 -50.05 10.56
N SER A 91 -16.61 -49.62 10.87
CA SER A 91 -15.52 -49.99 11.78
C SER A 91 -14.55 -51.09 11.28
N ASP A 92 -13.26 -50.73 11.32
CA ASP A 92 -12.04 -51.50 11.64
C ASP A 92 -11.20 -52.28 10.58
N ASP A 93 -10.09 -51.64 10.17
CA ASP A 93 -8.67 -51.98 10.47
C ASP A 93 -7.91 -53.15 9.75
N PRO A 94 -6.55 -53.25 9.83
CA PRO A 94 -5.64 -53.42 8.68
C PRO A 94 -4.72 -54.67 8.83
N GLN A 95 -3.65 -54.79 8.00
CA GLN A 95 -2.37 -55.57 8.12
C GLN A 95 -1.92 -56.11 6.73
N VAL A 96 -0.67 -56.39 6.31
CA VAL A 96 0.74 -56.30 6.80
C VAL A 96 1.69 -56.73 5.63
N ILE A 97 2.82 -56.03 5.48
CA ILE A 97 4.24 -56.44 5.25
C ILE A 97 4.62 -57.64 4.33
N HIS A 98 5.63 -57.43 3.46
CA HIS A 98 6.81 -58.33 3.34
C HIS A 98 8.05 -57.64 2.72
N ASP A 99 9.17 -57.72 3.45
CA ASP A 99 10.58 -57.46 3.09
C ASP A 99 11.13 -58.47 2.06
N VAL A 100 12.32 -58.19 1.48
CA VAL A 100 13.52 -59.09 1.44
C VAL A 100 14.74 -58.39 0.79
N GLU A 101 15.78 -58.24 1.62
CA GLU A 101 17.25 -58.50 1.51
C GLU A 101 18.20 -57.91 0.44
N SER A 102 19.39 -57.66 1.00
CA SER A 102 20.72 -57.18 0.58
C SER A 102 21.62 -58.21 -0.12
N GLU A 103 22.62 -57.76 -0.87
CA GLU A 103 23.94 -58.41 -0.99
C GLU A 103 25.03 -57.43 -1.50
N GLU A 104 26.21 -57.47 -0.86
CA GLU A 104 27.48 -56.81 -1.24
C GLU A 104 28.30 -57.72 -2.18
N MET A 105 29.24 -57.16 -2.98
CA MET A 105 30.60 -57.74 -3.21
C MET A 105 31.54 -56.77 -3.96
N GLU A 106 32.81 -56.81 -3.56
CA GLU A 106 34.01 -56.10 -4.05
C GLU A 106 34.53 -56.65 -5.41
N ASP A 107 35.32 -55.87 -6.16
CA ASP A 107 36.78 -56.12 -6.42
C ASP A 107 37.35 -55.26 -7.59
N ASP A 108 38.64 -54.99 -7.47
CA ASP A 108 39.59 -54.17 -8.24
C ASP A 108 39.78 -54.54 -9.72
N THR A 109 40.18 -53.56 -10.56
CA THR A 109 41.44 -53.67 -11.36
C THR A 109 41.85 -52.38 -12.09
N LYS A 110 43.16 -52.08 -11.96
CA LYS A 110 43.94 -51.03 -12.65
C LYS A 110 44.23 -51.38 -14.12
N ILE A 111 44.31 -50.36 -15.00
CA ILE A 111 45.21 -50.34 -16.15
C ILE A 111 45.76 -48.92 -16.35
N GLU A 112 47.10 -48.79 -16.34
CA GLU A 112 47.90 -47.63 -16.77
C GLU A 112 48.30 -47.80 -18.24
N VAL A 113 48.38 -46.70 -19.02
CA VAL A 113 49.23 -46.59 -20.23
C VAL A 113 49.81 -45.18 -20.34
N GLU A 114 51.10 -45.15 -20.69
CA GLU A 114 52.11 -44.08 -20.65
C GLU A 114 51.98 -42.94 -21.69
N GLU A 115 52.74 -41.88 -21.37
CA GLU A 115 52.99 -40.60 -22.04
C GLU A 115 53.80 -40.68 -23.35
N GLN A 116 53.66 -39.65 -24.20
CA GLN A 116 54.78 -39.12 -25.02
C GLN A 116 54.76 -37.59 -25.11
N GLU A 117 55.94 -37.00 -24.89
CA GLU A 117 56.29 -35.58 -24.78
C GLU A 117 56.37 -34.81 -26.12
N SER A 118 56.11 -33.49 -26.09
CA SER A 118 57.14 -32.44 -26.33
C SER A 118 56.55 -31.01 -26.41
N ALA A 119 57.17 -30.09 -25.67
CA ALA A 119 56.77 -28.71 -25.34
C ALA A 119 57.27 -27.65 -26.38
N PRO A 120 57.34 -26.31 -26.12
CA PRO A 120 56.78 -25.44 -25.06
C PRO A 120 56.24 -24.05 -25.54
N LYS A 121 55.45 -23.34 -24.70
CA LYS A 121 55.77 -22.00 -24.09
C LYS A 121 54.57 -21.28 -23.45
N GLU A 122 54.77 -20.89 -22.18
CA GLU A 122 54.27 -19.69 -21.46
C GLU A 122 52.74 -19.55 -21.26
N LEU A 123 52.13 -19.14 -20.15
CA LEU A 123 52.50 -18.81 -18.76
C LEU A 123 51.14 -18.61 -18.07
N SER A 124 50.72 -19.45 -17.11
CA SER A 124 49.81 -19.02 -16.01
C SER A 124 49.67 -20.09 -14.92
N THR A 125 49.96 -19.69 -13.70
CA THR A 125 49.87 -20.48 -12.47
C THR A 125 48.42 -20.50 -11.96
N PRO A 126 47.86 -21.63 -11.49
CA PRO A 126 46.51 -21.68 -10.96
C PRO A 126 46.48 -21.30 -9.48
N LEU A 127 45.81 -20.19 -9.14
CA LEU A 127 45.50 -19.86 -7.75
C LEU A 127 44.29 -20.67 -7.28
N LYS A 128 44.54 -21.58 -6.33
CA LYS A 128 43.52 -22.21 -5.48
C LYS A 128 42.62 -21.14 -4.86
N ARG A 129 41.40 -21.01 -5.36
CA ARG A 129 40.37 -20.15 -4.77
C ARG A 129 39.82 -20.87 -3.54
N LYS A 130 40.31 -20.47 -2.35
CA LYS A 130 39.62 -20.74 -1.09
C LYS A 130 38.21 -20.16 -1.22
N ILE A 131 37.20 -21.03 -1.19
CA ILE A 131 35.82 -20.62 -0.92
C ILE A 131 35.81 -20.25 0.57
N SER A 132 35.94 -18.95 0.85
CA SER A 132 35.61 -18.39 2.15
C SER A 132 34.09 -18.27 2.21
N THR A 133 33.47 -19.12 3.01
CA THR A 133 32.13 -18.94 3.54
C THR A 133 32.16 -17.68 4.42
N GLU A 134 31.95 -16.52 3.81
CA GLU A 134 31.62 -15.30 4.54
C GLU A 134 30.21 -15.46 5.09
N LYS A 135 30.11 -15.88 6.35
CA LYS A 135 28.94 -15.57 7.17
C LYS A 135 28.87 -14.05 7.22
N SER A 136 27.89 -13.44 6.58
CA SER A 136 27.62 -12.02 6.73
C SER A 136 27.25 -11.76 8.19
N GLU A 137 28.19 -11.24 8.98
CA GLU A 137 27.88 -10.70 10.30
C GLU A 137 26.84 -9.59 10.09
N ALA A 138 25.61 -9.83 10.55
CA ALA A 138 24.56 -8.82 10.52
C ALA A 138 25.06 -7.61 11.33
N LYS A 139 25.16 -6.44 10.68
CA LYS A 139 25.44 -5.19 11.40
C LYS A 139 24.46 -5.08 12.57
N PRO A 140 24.92 -4.70 13.77
CA PRO A 140 24.02 -4.55 14.91
C PRO A 140 22.92 -3.55 14.54
N ARG A 141 21.65 -3.95 14.73
CA ARG A 141 20.47 -3.10 14.51
C ARG A 141 20.49 -1.99 15.54
N THR A 142 21.03 -0.82 15.19
CA THR A 142 21.15 0.32 16.10
C THR A 142 20.51 1.54 15.49
N ILE A 143 19.56 2.12 16.22
CA ILE A 143 18.95 3.40 15.85
C ILE A 143 19.95 4.51 16.19
N PRO A 144 20.36 5.35 15.22
CA PRO A 144 21.30 6.43 15.48
C PRO A 144 20.69 7.47 16.44
N PRO A 145 21.53 8.22 17.19
CA PRO A 145 21.03 9.33 17.98
C PRO A 145 20.43 10.41 17.07
N PRO A 146 19.51 11.25 17.59
CA PRO A 146 19.00 12.39 16.86
C PRO A 146 20.12 13.27 16.30
N GLY A 147 19.96 13.72 15.06
CA GLY A 147 20.90 14.64 14.41
C GLY A 147 20.72 16.10 14.87
N ILE A 148 21.37 17.01 14.14
CA ILE A 148 21.21 18.46 14.39
C ILE A 148 19.92 19.02 13.76
N GLY A 149 19.38 18.36 12.73
CA GLY A 149 18.14 18.76 12.08
C GLY A 149 18.19 20.04 11.25
N GLN A 150 19.39 20.53 10.90
CA GLN A 150 19.58 21.84 10.25
C GLN A 150 19.91 21.78 8.75
N LYS A 151 20.28 20.60 8.22
CA LYS A 151 20.75 20.46 6.84
C LYS A 151 19.64 20.73 5.82
N ILE A 152 18.38 20.57 6.20
CA ILE A 152 17.24 21.00 5.38
C ILE A 152 17.35 22.48 4.92
N TYR A 153 17.92 23.38 5.73
CA TYR A 153 18.12 24.79 5.36
C TYR A 153 19.25 25.00 4.35
N GLU A 154 20.20 24.08 4.29
CA GLU A 154 21.27 24.08 3.28
C GLU A 154 20.74 23.57 1.94
N ILE A 155 19.88 22.54 1.99
CA ILE A 155 19.22 21.96 0.81
C ILE A 155 18.24 22.97 0.20
N ASP A 156 17.45 23.63 1.03
CA ASP A 156 16.48 24.64 0.61
C ASP A 156 16.49 25.87 1.54
N PRO A 157 17.24 26.93 1.19
CA PRO A 157 17.34 28.15 1.97
C PRO A 157 16.02 28.90 2.17
N SER A 158 14.99 28.65 1.33
CA SER A 158 13.68 29.29 1.51
C SER A 158 12.95 28.83 2.77
N LEU A 159 13.36 27.69 3.35
CA LEU A 159 12.84 27.19 4.62
C LEU A 159 13.25 28.06 5.83
N LEU A 160 14.24 28.95 5.69
CA LEU A 160 14.69 29.85 6.77
C LEU A 160 13.55 30.78 7.25
N ASP A 161 12.65 31.18 6.35
CA ASP A 161 11.49 32.01 6.69
C ASP A 161 10.49 31.26 7.60
N PHE A 162 10.58 29.93 7.66
CA PHE A 162 9.71 29.04 8.45
C PHE A 162 10.47 28.34 9.58
N ARG A 163 11.68 28.81 9.89
CA ARG A 163 12.57 28.20 10.88
C ARG A 163 11.91 28.00 12.23
N GLN A 164 11.10 28.94 12.71
CA GLN A 164 10.40 28.83 13.99
C GLN A 164 9.53 27.56 14.08
N HIS A 165 8.77 27.26 13.02
CA HIS A 165 7.92 26.06 12.97
C HIS A 165 8.75 24.78 12.86
N LEU A 166 9.74 24.78 11.96
CA LEU A 166 10.58 23.62 11.69
C LEU A 166 11.49 23.24 12.87
N ASP A 167 12.11 24.23 13.53
CA ASP A 167 12.91 24.01 14.74
C ASP A 167 12.03 23.54 15.91
N TYR A 168 10.81 24.07 16.04
CA TYR A 168 9.84 23.60 17.05
C TYR A 168 9.48 22.13 16.81
N ARG A 169 9.11 21.76 15.58
CA ARG A 169 8.83 20.38 15.18
C ARG A 169 10.00 19.45 15.52
N TYR A 170 11.21 19.84 15.14
CA TYR A 170 12.41 19.05 15.40
C TYR A 170 12.69 18.90 16.90
N ALA A 171 12.48 19.97 17.68
CA ALA A 171 12.59 19.93 19.14
C ALA A 171 11.57 18.98 19.78
N GLN A 172 10.34 18.91 19.27
CA GLN A 172 9.34 17.94 19.76
C GLN A 172 9.75 16.50 19.45
N TYR A 173 10.27 16.22 18.25
CA TYR A 173 10.83 14.90 17.92
C TYR A 173 11.96 14.51 18.87
N LYS A 174 12.94 15.40 19.11
CA LYS A 174 14.05 15.13 20.05
C LYS A 174 13.56 14.88 21.46
N ARG A 175 12.65 15.73 21.97
CA ARG A 175 12.04 15.56 23.29
C ARG A 175 11.40 14.18 23.43
N MET A 176 10.59 13.77 22.45
CA MET A 176 9.93 12.47 22.49
C MET A 176 10.94 11.32 22.39
N ARG A 177 11.97 11.42 21.53
CA ARG A 177 13.05 10.43 21.46
C ARG A 177 13.78 10.29 22.80
N GLU A 178 14.16 11.40 23.43
CA GLU A 178 14.84 11.43 24.72
C GLU A 178 13.98 10.83 25.85
N GLU A 179 12.68 11.13 25.87
CA GLU A 179 11.73 10.55 26.83
C GLU A 179 11.63 9.02 26.64
N ILE A 180 11.50 8.54 25.41
CA ILE A 180 11.45 7.10 25.10
C ILE A 180 12.76 6.42 25.51
N ASP A 181 13.91 7.02 25.19
CA ASP A 181 15.22 6.49 25.57
C ASP A 181 15.36 6.40 27.09
N LYS A 182 14.88 7.40 27.83
CA LYS A 182 14.96 7.47 29.29
C LYS A 182 14.03 6.48 30.00
N TYR A 183 12.78 6.37 29.55
CA TYR A 183 11.73 5.65 30.31
C TYR A 183 11.44 4.25 29.78
N GLU A 184 11.79 3.94 28.53
CA GLU A 184 11.42 2.68 27.88
C GLU A 184 12.62 1.86 27.40
N GLY A 185 13.84 2.41 27.54
CA GLY A 185 15.06 1.78 27.03
C GLY A 185 15.30 2.00 25.54
N GLY A 186 14.63 3.00 24.95
CA GLY A 186 14.79 3.42 23.56
C GLY A 186 13.77 2.84 22.59
N LEU A 187 13.75 3.40 21.37
CA LEU A 187 12.77 3.03 20.32
C LEU A 187 12.78 1.54 19.98
N GLU A 188 13.93 0.87 20.10
CA GLU A 188 14.06 -0.57 19.87
C GLU A 188 13.17 -1.35 20.85
N VAL A 189 13.30 -1.10 22.16
CA VAL A 189 12.52 -1.77 23.19
C VAL A 189 11.06 -1.30 23.19
N PHE A 190 10.84 0.00 22.98
CA PHE A 190 9.51 0.61 22.97
C PHE A 190 8.59 0.03 21.88
N SER A 191 9.16 -0.29 20.71
CA SER A 191 8.45 -0.87 19.57
C SER A 191 8.22 -2.38 19.68
N ARG A 192 8.63 -3.03 20.77
CA ARG A 192 8.29 -4.44 21.07
C ARG A 192 7.06 -4.54 21.97
N GLY A 193 6.12 -3.60 21.84
CA GLY A 193 4.88 -3.60 22.63
C GLY A 193 4.10 -4.91 22.49
N TYR A 194 4.14 -5.56 21.32
CA TYR A 194 3.51 -6.86 21.06
C TYR A 194 4.14 -8.04 21.80
N GLU A 195 5.30 -7.86 22.45
CA GLU A 195 5.91 -8.85 23.36
C GLU A 195 5.42 -8.66 24.82
N LYS A 196 4.67 -7.59 25.09
CA LYS A 196 4.14 -7.25 26.42
C LYS A 196 2.61 -7.19 26.45
N LEU A 197 2.00 -6.58 25.45
CA LEU A 197 0.56 -6.37 25.27
C LEU A 197 -0.04 -7.44 24.36
N GLY A 198 -1.34 -7.70 24.52
CA GLY A 198 -2.00 -8.84 23.88
C GLY A 198 -1.68 -10.14 24.62
N PHE A 199 -1.71 -11.26 23.90
CA PHE A 199 -1.45 -12.58 24.47
C PHE A 199 0.03 -12.96 24.33
N ILE A 200 0.66 -13.24 25.47
CA ILE A 200 2.07 -13.62 25.59
C ILE A 200 2.15 -15.01 26.23
N GLY A 201 2.58 -16.00 25.44
CA GLY A 201 2.83 -17.36 25.92
C GLY A 201 4.14 -17.48 26.69
N SER A 202 4.17 -18.38 27.67
CA SER A 202 5.36 -18.78 28.43
C SER A 202 5.28 -20.27 28.78
N GLU A 203 6.37 -20.86 29.24
CA GLU A 203 6.39 -22.27 29.68
C GLU A 203 5.40 -22.57 30.82
N MET A 204 4.99 -21.56 31.58
CA MET A 204 4.08 -21.71 32.73
C MET A 204 2.61 -21.42 32.42
N GLY A 205 2.32 -20.75 31.31
CA GLY A 205 0.99 -20.22 31.03
C GLY A 205 0.98 -19.02 30.09
N ILE A 206 -0.20 -18.42 29.93
CA ILE A 206 -0.45 -17.28 29.04
C ILE A 206 -0.72 -16.04 29.88
N THR A 207 0.03 -14.96 29.63
CA THR A 207 -0.33 -13.63 30.13
C THR A 207 -1.08 -12.86 29.06
N TYR A 208 -2.24 -12.30 29.41
CA TYR A 208 -2.94 -11.33 28.58
C TYR A 208 -2.88 -9.94 29.21
N ARG A 209 -2.49 -8.94 28.42
CA ARG A 209 -2.51 -7.52 28.82
C ARG A 209 -3.25 -6.63 27.83
N GLU A 210 -4.01 -5.68 28.33
CA GLU A 210 -4.76 -4.73 27.50
C GLU A 210 -4.78 -3.33 28.10
N TRP A 211 -4.52 -2.32 27.28
CA TRP A 211 -4.65 -0.93 27.71
C TRP A 211 -6.11 -0.49 27.53
N ALA A 212 -6.79 -0.21 28.64
CA ALA A 212 -8.19 0.23 28.67
C ALA A 212 -8.44 1.09 29.92
N PRO A 213 -7.88 2.32 29.96
CA PRO A 213 -7.91 3.16 31.16
C PRO A 213 -9.31 3.64 31.54
N GLY A 214 -10.24 3.74 30.59
CA GLY A 214 -11.64 4.10 30.84
C GLY A 214 -12.48 2.97 31.43
N ALA A 215 -12.06 1.71 31.33
CA ALA A 215 -12.80 0.58 31.89
C ALA A 215 -12.77 0.59 33.43
N LYS A 216 -13.89 0.20 34.05
CA LYS A 216 -14.04 0.06 35.51
C LYS A 216 -13.68 -1.33 36.00
N SER A 217 -14.00 -2.34 35.20
CA SER A 217 -13.66 -3.75 35.40
C SER A 217 -13.41 -4.39 34.03
N ALA A 218 -12.56 -5.42 33.99
CA ALA A 218 -12.32 -6.20 32.80
C ALA A 218 -12.17 -7.69 33.12
N ALA A 219 -12.62 -8.55 32.20
CA ALA A 219 -12.45 -9.99 32.25
C ALA A 219 -12.11 -10.51 30.85
N LEU A 220 -11.26 -11.53 30.79
CA LEU A 220 -10.99 -12.24 29.56
C LEU A 220 -12.05 -13.33 29.37
N ILE A 221 -12.69 -13.39 28.20
CA ILE A 221 -13.73 -14.36 27.89
C ILE A 221 -13.44 -15.05 26.56
N GLY A 222 -13.87 -16.29 26.42
CA GLY A 222 -13.71 -17.03 25.17
C GLY A 222 -14.20 -18.46 25.28
N ASP A 223 -13.92 -19.25 24.24
CA ASP A 223 -14.30 -20.66 24.22
C ASP A 223 -13.69 -21.43 25.41
N PHE A 224 -12.46 -21.08 25.80
CA PHE A 224 -11.71 -21.73 26.89
C PHE A 224 -12.41 -21.63 28.28
N ASN A 225 -13.25 -20.63 28.51
CA ASN A 225 -13.96 -20.43 29.78
C ASN A 225 -15.49 -20.39 29.62
N ASN A 226 -16.01 -20.94 28.52
CA ASN A 226 -17.44 -20.93 28.18
C ASN A 226 -18.05 -19.52 28.17
N TRP A 227 -17.27 -18.52 27.77
CA TRP A 227 -17.69 -17.11 27.71
C TRP A 227 -18.17 -16.55 29.06
N ASN A 228 -17.70 -17.11 30.18
CA ASN A 228 -18.12 -16.71 31.51
C ASN A 228 -17.38 -15.45 31.99
N PRO A 229 -18.07 -14.31 32.17
CA PRO A 229 -17.44 -13.04 32.55
C PRO A 229 -16.86 -13.00 33.96
N ASN A 230 -17.18 -13.99 34.79
CA ASN A 230 -16.76 -14.05 36.19
C ASN A 230 -15.62 -15.06 36.43
N ALA A 231 -15.21 -15.80 35.40
CA ALA A 231 -14.17 -16.82 35.53
C ALA A 231 -12.76 -16.20 35.61
N ASP A 232 -12.45 -15.30 34.68
CA ASP A 232 -11.09 -14.82 34.43
C ASP A 232 -11.02 -13.28 34.50
N ILE A 233 -11.17 -12.75 35.72
CA ILE A 233 -11.17 -11.30 36.02
C ILE A 233 -9.72 -10.76 36.00
N MET A 234 -9.55 -9.61 35.35
CA MET A 234 -8.24 -8.97 35.18
C MET A 234 -7.95 -7.94 36.27
N ASN A 235 -6.67 -7.68 36.53
CA ASN A 235 -6.19 -6.66 37.48
C ASN A 235 -5.67 -5.43 36.73
N ARG A 236 -6.07 -4.24 37.17
CA ARG A 236 -5.66 -2.96 36.58
C ARG A 236 -4.45 -2.38 37.31
N ASN A 237 -3.44 -1.95 36.57
CA ASN A 237 -2.30 -1.19 37.12
C ASN A 237 -2.56 0.33 37.13
N GLU A 238 -1.59 1.11 37.62
CA GLU A 238 -1.70 2.57 37.75
C GLU A 238 -1.81 3.33 36.41
N PHE A 239 -1.37 2.73 35.30
CA PHE A 239 -1.44 3.30 33.95
C PHE A 239 -2.71 2.90 33.19
N GLY A 240 -3.60 2.11 33.82
CA GLY A 240 -4.82 1.63 33.20
C GLY A 240 -4.62 0.44 32.25
N VAL A 241 -3.53 -0.30 32.40
CA VAL A 241 -3.33 -1.60 31.75
C VAL A 241 -3.94 -2.68 32.63
N TRP A 242 -4.78 -3.51 32.04
CA TRP A 242 -5.39 -4.69 32.64
C TRP A 242 -4.53 -5.91 32.34
N GLU A 243 -4.32 -6.77 33.33
CA GLU A 243 -3.51 -7.99 33.21
C GLU A 243 -4.21 -9.20 33.84
N ILE A 244 -4.06 -10.36 33.21
CA ILE A 244 -4.33 -11.66 33.80
C ILE A 244 -3.27 -12.68 33.38
N PHE A 245 -2.94 -13.60 34.28
CA PHE A 245 -2.11 -14.76 33.99
C PHE A 245 -2.96 -16.03 34.11
N LEU A 246 -3.00 -16.82 33.05
CA LEU A 246 -3.68 -18.10 32.99
C LEU A 246 -2.63 -19.23 33.01
N PRO A 247 -2.49 -19.99 34.10
CA PRO A 247 -1.53 -21.08 34.18
C PRO A 247 -1.92 -22.21 33.21
N ASN A 248 -0.93 -22.96 32.74
CA ASN A 248 -1.19 -24.17 31.97
C ASN A 248 -2.10 -25.15 32.73
N ASN A 249 -2.84 -25.95 31.98
CA ASN A 249 -3.69 -27.00 32.52
C ASN A 249 -2.85 -28.05 33.27
N ALA A 250 -3.50 -28.91 34.07
CA ALA A 250 -2.82 -29.92 34.87
C ALA A 250 -2.02 -30.94 34.03
N ASP A 251 -2.36 -31.10 32.75
CA ASP A 251 -1.65 -31.94 31.77
C ASP A 251 -0.49 -31.21 31.06
N GLY A 252 -0.26 -29.93 31.38
CA GLY A 252 0.77 -29.09 30.77
C GLY A 252 0.33 -28.36 29.50
N SER A 253 -0.89 -28.59 29.01
CA SER A 253 -1.41 -27.88 27.83
C SER A 253 -1.71 -26.40 28.12
N PRO A 254 -1.64 -25.51 27.10
CA PRO A 254 -1.98 -24.10 27.28
C PRO A 254 -3.42 -23.89 27.75
N ALA A 255 -3.63 -22.90 28.63
CA ALA A 255 -4.95 -22.55 29.16
C ALA A 255 -5.97 -22.14 28.08
N ILE A 256 -5.48 -21.53 26.99
CA ILE A 256 -6.28 -21.17 25.82
C ILE A 256 -5.76 -22.00 24.64
N PRO A 257 -6.53 -22.96 24.13
CA PRO A 257 -6.14 -23.73 22.95
C PRO A 257 -5.99 -22.83 21.72
N HIS A 258 -4.99 -23.13 20.86
CA HIS A 258 -4.87 -22.51 19.53
C HIS A 258 -6.21 -22.56 18.78
N GLY A 259 -6.56 -21.46 18.11
CA GLY A 259 -7.79 -21.36 17.33
C GLY A 259 -9.04 -21.01 18.16
N SER A 260 -8.93 -20.92 19.48
CA SER A 260 -10.05 -20.52 20.34
C SER A 260 -10.47 -19.07 20.08
N ARG A 261 -11.78 -18.81 20.09
CA ARG A 261 -12.31 -17.45 20.05
C ARG A 261 -12.10 -16.78 21.41
N VAL A 262 -11.73 -15.51 21.38
CA VAL A 262 -11.42 -14.69 22.56
C VAL A 262 -11.95 -13.26 22.40
N LYS A 263 -12.41 -12.68 23.52
CA LYS A 263 -12.77 -11.26 23.67
C LYS A 263 -12.40 -10.77 25.06
N ILE A 264 -12.23 -9.46 25.20
CA ILE A 264 -12.22 -8.80 26.50
C ILE A 264 -13.61 -8.25 26.79
N ARG A 265 -14.17 -8.60 27.94
CA ARG A 265 -15.40 -8.00 28.46
C ARG A 265 -15.06 -6.90 29.44
N MET A 266 -15.62 -5.72 29.23
CA MET A 266 -15.36 -4.54 30.04
C MET A 266 -16.65 -3.92 30.53
N GLU A 267 -16.68 -3.49 31.79
CA GLU A 267 -17.64 -2.52 32.26
C GLU A 267 -17.08 -1.11 31.99
N THR A 268 -17.68 -0.39 31.06
CA THR A 268 -17.20 0.92 30.63
C THR A 268 -18.15 2.04 31.05
N PRO A 269 -17.75 3.33 30.94
CA PRO A 269 -18.66 4.46 31.16
C PRO A 269 -19.86 4.46 30.21
N SER A 270 -19.73 3.83 29.04
CA SER A 270 -20.79 3.70 28.03
C SER A 270 -21.60 2.41 28.15
N GLY A 271 -21.33 1.58 29.17
CA GLY A 271 -22.01 0.29 29.40
C GLY A 271 -21.07 -0.92 29.31
N ILE A 272 -21.64 -2.11 29.45
CA ILE A 272 -20.89 -3.37 29.30
C ILE A 272 -20.65 -3.63 27.82
N LYS A 273 -19.41 -3.99 27.46
CA LYS A 273 -19.00 -4.24 26.09
C LYS A 273 -18.05 -5.43 26.02
N ASP A 274 -18.21 -6.24 24.98
CA ASP A 274 -17.22 -7.23 24.56
C ASP A 274 -16.47 -6.68 23.35
N SER A 275 -15.14 -6.73 23.39
CA SER A 275 -14.28 -6.21 22.31
C SER A 275 -13.25 -7.25 21.91
N ILE A 276 -12.89 -7.25 20.63
CA ILE A 276 -11.72 -7.99 20.14
C ILE A 276 -10.47 -7.32 20.73
N PRO A 277 -9.52 -8.04 21.33
CA PRO A 277 -8.30 -7.45 21.88
C PRO A 277 -7.57 -6.56 20.88
N ALA A 278 -7.11 -5.38 21.30
CA ALA A 278 -6.50 -4.39 20.38
C ALA A 278 -5.21 -4.92 19.71
N TRP A 279 -4.56 -5.88 20.36
CA TRP A 279 -3.32 -6.52 19.94
C TRP A 279 -3.54 -7.94 19.39
N ILE A 280 -4.76 -8.28 18.98
CA ILE A 280 -5.06 -9.60 18.43
C ILE A 280 -4.24 -9.87 17.15
N LYS A 281 -3.70 -11.08 17.03
CA LYS A 281 -2.86 -11.49 15.89
C LYS A 281 -3.65 -12.11 14.74
N PHE A 282 -4.90 -12.50 14.98
CA PHE A 282 -5.80 -13.05 13.97
C PHE A 282 -7.25 -12.84 14.40
N SER A 283 -8.13 -12.54 13.45
CA SER A 283 -9.56 -12.40 13.71
C SER A 283 -10.35 -12.88 12.52
N VAL A 284 -11.46 -13.58 12.76
CA VAL A 284 -12.24 -14.23 11.71
C VAL A 284 -13.71 -13.86 11.86
N GLN A 285 -14.39 -13.73 10.72
CA GLN A 285 -15.84 -13.73 10.65
C GLN A 285 -16.32 -15.06 10.08
N ALA A 286 -16.92 -15.89 10.94
CA ALA A 286 -17.51 -17.13 10.49
C ALA A 286 -18.75 -16.84 9.60
N PRO A 287 -19.05 -17.69 8.60
CA PRO A 287 -20.23 -17.53 7.76
C PRO A 287 -21.52 -17.39 8.59
N GLY A 288 -22.25 -16.29 8.38
CA GLY A 288 -23.50 -16.01 9.10
C GLY A 288 -23.32 -15.40 10.49
N GLU A 289 -22.09 -15.20 10.97
CA GLU A 289 -21.82 -14.52 12.24
C GLU A 289 -21.51 -13.03 12.02
N ILE A 290 -22.16 -12.19 12.82
CA ILE A 290 -21.78 -10.79 13.05
C ILE A 290 -21.82 -10.62 14.57
N PRO A 291 -20.80 -10.06 15.24
CA PRO A 291 -19.55 -9.46 14.73
C PRO A 291 -18.40 -10.46 14.46
N TYR A 292 -17.22 -9.95 14.06
CA TYR A 292 -15.97 -10.71 14.04
C TYR A 292 -15.63 -11.25 15.45
N ASN A 293 -14.77 -12.27 15.48
CA ASN A 293 -14.18 -12.78 16.72
C ASN A 293 -12.66 -12.72 16.64
N GLY A 294 -12.01 -12.32 17.75
CA GLY A 294 -10.58 -12.48 17.90
C GLY A 294 -10.26 -13.97 18.06
N ILE A 295 -9.20 -14.43 17.42
CA ILE A 295 -8.74 -15.81 17.49
C ILE A 295 -7.38 -15.83 18.20
N TYR A 296 -7.27 -16.64 19.25
CA TYR A 296 -5.97 -16.90 19.87
C TYR A 296 -5.12 -17.74 18.90
N TYR A 297 -4.23 -17.06 18.19
CA TYR A 297 -3.41 -17.64 17.14
C TYR A 297 -1.98 -17.88 17.64
N ASP A 298 -1.74 -19.10 18.11
CA ASP A 298 -0.43 -19.61 18.52
C ASP A 298 -0.31 -21.08 18.08
N PRO A 299 -0.09 -21.35 16.78
CA PRO A 299 -0.06 -22.71 16.27
C PRO A 299 1.07 -23.52 16.93
N PRO A 300 0.95 -24.87 17.00
CA PRO A 300 2.03 -25.73 17.47
C PRO A 300 3.37 -25.44 16.75
N GLU A 301 4.49 -25.67 17.42
CA GLU A 301 5.82 -25.30 16.88
C GLU A 301 6.13 -26.01 15.55
N GLU A 302 5.61 -27.22 15.37
CA GLU A 302 5.69 -28.01 14.15
C GLU A 302 4.84 -27.46 12.98
N GLU A 303 3.80 -26.68 13.27
CA GLU A 303 2.91 -26.06 12.29
C GLU A 303 3.30 -24.62 11.96
N LYS A 304 4.09 -23.96 12.84
CA LYS A 304 4.57 -22.60 12.61
C LYS A 304 5.39 -22.50 11.33
N TYR A 305 5.04 -21.53 10.50
CA TYR A 305 5.83 -21.24 9.31
C TYR A 305 7.24 -20.72 9.65
N VAL A 306 8.25 -21.37 9.08
CA VAL A 306 9.66 -20.96 9.16
C VAL A 306 10.11 -20.41 7.81
N PHE A 307 10.49 -19.14 7.77
CA PHE A 307 11.06 -18.50 6.58
C PHE A 307 12.34 -19.20 6.12
N LYS A 308 12.41 -19.51 4.83
CA LYS A 308 13.51 -20.25 4.21
C LYS A 308 14.43 -19.32 3.41
N HIS A 309 13.93 -18.17 2.98
CA HIS A 309 14.64 -17.27 2.09
C HIS A 309 15.01 -15.95 2.79
N PRO A 310 16.22 -15.42 2.56
CA PRO A 310 16.59 -14.12 3.08
C PRO A 310 15.89 -13.01 2.28
N ARG A 311 15.72 -11.86 2.93
CA ARG A 311 15.25 -10.65 2.23
C ARG A 311 16.14 -10.30 1.03
N PRO A 312 15.56 -9.93 -0.12
CA PRO A 312 16.32 -9.38 -1.23
C PRO A 312 17.04 -8.07 -0.83
N GLN A 313 18.13 -7.75 -1.52
CA GLN A 313 18.79 -6.45 -1.34
C GLN A 313 17.94 -5.34 -1.93
N ARG A 314 18.01 -4.14 -1.34
CA ARG A 314 17.31 -2.97 -1.86
C ARG A 314 17.81 -2.64 -3.28
N PRO A 315 16.93 -2.62 -4.30
CA PRO A 315 17.33 -2.31 -5.66
C PRO A 315 17.63 -0.80 -5.78
N LYS A 316 18.42 -0.45 -6.78
CA LYS A 316 18.76 0.97 -7.06
C LYS A 316 17.54 1.81 -7.45
N SER A 317 16.61 1.20 -8.19
CA SER A 317 15.32 1.76 -8.59
C SER A 317 14.21 0.76 -8.29
N LEU A 318 13.06 1.26 -7.85
CA LEU A 318 11.88 0.47 -7.57
C LEU A 318 11.00 0.38 -8.82
N ARG A 319 10.66 -0.85 -9.21
CA ARG A 319 9.63 -1.18 -10.19
C ARG A 319 8.57 -1.97 -9.44
N ILE A 320 7.55 -1.24 -8.99
CA ILE A 320 6.54 -1.71 -8.04
C ILE A 320 5.32 -2.21 -8.82
N TYR A 321 4.89 -3.41 -8.49
CA TYR A 321 3.61 -3.95 -8.89
C TYR A 321 2.62 -3.83 -7.72
N GLU A 322 1.75 -2.83 -7.75
CA GLU A 322 0.72 -2.60 -6.74
C GLU A 322 -0.40 -3.64 -6.89
N SER A 323 -0.82 -4.23 -5.78
CA SER A 323 -1.68 -5.40 -5.78
C SER A 323 -2.62 -5.49 -4.59
N HIS A 324 -3.76 -6.13 -4.81
CA HIS A 324 -4.71 -6.52 -3.77
C HIS A 324 -5.00 -8.03 -3.89
N VAL A 325 -4.71 -8.81 -2.85
CA VAL A 325 -4.80 -10.28 -2.88
C VAL A 325 -6.20 -10.75 -3.26
N GLY A 326 -7.22 -10.29 -2.55
CA GLY A 326 -8.58 -10.80 -2.73
C GLY A 326 -9.18 -10.66 -4.13
N MET A 327 -8.74 -9.71 -4.95
CA MET A 327 -9.29 -9.48 -6.29
C MET A 327 -8.38 -9.97 -7.41
N SER A 328 -7.31 -10.70 -7.06
CA SER A 328 -6.31 -11.20 -8.01
C SER A 328 -6.72 -12.50 -8.73
N SER A 329 -7.92 -13.01 -8.47
CA SER A 329 -8.47 -14.18 -9.16
C SER A 329 -9.06 -13.79 -10.52
N PRO A 330 -8.98 -14.63 -11.57
CA PRO A 330 -9.78 -14.47 -12.79
C PRO A 330 -11.26 -14.77 -12.58
N GLU A 331 -11.60 -15.57 -11.58
CA GLU A 331 -12.97 -15.89 -11.18
C GLU A 331 -13.53 -14.83 -10.22
N PRO A 332 -14.85 -14.58 -10.22
CA PRO A 332 -15.51 -13.60 -9.35
C PRO A 332 -15.61 -14.11 -7.90
N MET A 333 -14.47 -14.22 -7.22
CA MET A 333 -14.34 -14.71 -5.86
C MET A 333 -13.18 -14.01 -5.13
N ILE A 334 -13.18 -14.10 -3.81
CA ILE A 334 -12.03 -13.66 -3.00
C ILE A 334 -10.89 -14.66 -3.20
N ASN A 335 -9.76 -14.20 -3.72
CA ASN A 335 -8.55 -15.02 -3.87
C ASN A 335 -7.77 -15.15 -2.54
N THR A 336 -6.89 -16.15 -2.47
CA THR A 336 -6.12 -16.47 -1.26
C THR A 336 -4.66 -16.04 -1.36
N TYR A 337 -3.98 -15.97 -0.21
CA TYR A 337 -2.53 -15.78 -0.14
C TYR A 337 -1.78 -16.88 -0.89
N ALA A 338 -2.21 -18.14 -0.77
CA ALA A 338 -1.61 -19.28 -1.46
C ALA A 338 -1.74 -19.17 -2.99
N ASN A 339 -2.91 -18.79 -3.51
CA ASN A 339 -3.08 -18.60 -4.95
C ASN A 339 -2.29 -17.40 -5.47
N PHE A 340 -2.25 -16.29 -4.71
CA PHE A 340 -1.41 -15.14 -5.10
C PHE A 340 0.08 -15.53 -5.13
N ARG A 341 0.53 -16.31 -4.16
CA ARG A 341 1.89 -16.86 -4.08
C ARG A 341 2.24 -17.67 -5.33
N ASP A 342 1.36 -18.59 -5.72
CA ASP A 342 1.67 -19.60 -6.74
C ASP A 342 1.41 -19.11 -8.17
N ASP A 343 0.38 -18.27 -8.37
CA ASP A 343 -0.04 -17.85 -9.72
C ASP A 343 0.39 -16.41 -10.07
N VAL A 344 0.36 -15.50 -9.10
CA VAL A 344 0.55 -14.06 -9.36
C VAL A 344 2.00 -13.64 -9.21
N LEU A 345 2.71 -14.08 -8.16
CA LEU A 345 4.13 -13.72 -7.99
C LEU A 345 5.03 -14.16 -9.17
N PRO A 346 4.87 -15.36 -9.76
CA PRO A 346 5.64 -15.72 -10.96
C PRO A 346 5.34 -14.82 -12.16
N ARG A 347 4.10 -14.34 -12.33
CA ARG A 347 3.76 -13.35 -13.35
C ARG A 347 4.50 -12.04 -13.10
N ILE A 348 4.45 -11.52 -11.87
CA ILE A 348 5.13 -10.26 -11.50
C ILE A 348 6.63 -10.36 -11.80
N LYS A 349 7.26 -11.49 -11.42
CA LYS A 349 8.67 -11.75 -11.72
C LYS A 349 8.95 -11.75 -13.23
N ARG A 350 8.13 -12.47 -14.00
CA ARG A 350 8.27 -12.59 -15.46
C ARG A 350 8.16 -11.22 -16.15
N LEU A 351 7.29 -10.35 -15.67
CA LEU A 351 7.13 -8.99 -16.20
C LEU A 351 8.34 -8.08 -15.94
N GLY A 352 9.20 -8.39 -14.97
CA GLY A 352 10.44 -7.64 -14.68
C GLY A 352 10.32 -6.64 -13.51
N TYR A 353 9.20 -6.66 -12.79
CA TYR A 353 9.04 -5.93 -11.52
C TYR A 353 9.95 -6.53 -10.45
N ASN A 354 10.45 -5.68 -9.55
CA ASN A 354 11.36 -6.07 -8.47
C ASN A 354 10.80 -5.79 -7.06
N ALA A 355 9.62 -5.19 -6.99
CA ALA A 355 8.86 -5.01 -5.76
C ALA A 355 7.37 -5.26 -6.03
N VAL A 356 6.68 -5.81 -5.05
CA VAL A 356 5.22 -5.90 -5.00
C VAL A 356 4.73 -5.08 -3.82
N GLN A 357 3.77 -4.19 -4.03
CA GLN A 357 3.12 -3.46 -2.95
C GLN A 357 1.75 -4.09 -2.71
N ILE A 358 1.57 -4.72 -1.56
CA ILE A 358 0.35 -5.46 -1.24
C ILE A 358 -0.54 -4.63 -0.32
N MET A 359 -1.72 -4.33 -0.83
CA MET A 359 -2.77 -3.57 -0.16
C MET A 359 -3.69 -4.48 0.65
N ALA A 360 -4.45 -3.88 1.56
CA ALA A 360 -5.51 -4.55 2.33
C ALA A 360 -5.03 -5.74 3.19
N ILE A 361 -3.79 -5.70 3.68
CA ILE A 361 -3.25 -6.74 4.57
C ILE A 361 -3.78 -6.61 6.00
N GLN A 362 -3.80 -5.40 6.59
CA GLN A 362 -4.38 -5.22 7.92
C GLN A 362 -5.87 -5.56 7.89
N GLU A 363 -6.35 -6.30 8.88
CA GLU A 363 -7.74 -6.73 8.89
C GLU A 363 -8.70 -5.54 8.92
N HIS A 364 -9.73 -5.62 8.08
CA HIS A 364 -10.72 -4.59 7.86
C HIS A 364 -12.08 -5.25 7.65
N SER A 365 -13.07 -4.98 8.49
CA SER A 365 -14.38 -5.66 8.40
C SER A 365 -15.14 -5.36 7.11
N TYR A 366 -14.96 -4.18 6.51
CA TYR A 366 -15.67 -3.77 5.30
C TYR A 366 -14.81 -3.98 4.05
N TYR A 367 -15.03 -5.07 3.31
CA TYR A 367 -14.20 -5.44 2.16
C TYR A 367 -14.13 -4.36 1.07
N ALA A 368 -15.23 -3.66 0.82
CA ALA A 368 -15.27 -2.57 -0.15
C ALA A 368 -14.57 -1.27 0.31
N SER A 369 -13.99 -1.23 1.52
CA SER A 369 -13.05 -0.16 1.91
C SER A 369 -11.70 -0.30 1.23
N PHE A 370 -11.46 -1.37 0.46
CA PHE A 370 -10.17 -1.64 -0.19
C PHE A 370 -8.99 -1.77 0.81
N GLY A 371 -9.28 -2.11 2.07
CA GLY A 371 -8.28 -2.16 3.14
C GLY A 371 -8.15 -0.90 4.01
N TYR A 372 -8.75 0.23 3.61
CA TYR A 372 -8.53 1.51 4.29
C TYR A 372 -9.26 1.68 5.63
N HIS A 373 -10.32 0.91 5.89
CA HIS A 373 -11.01 0.93 7.19
C HIS A 373 -10.55 -0.21 8.10
N VAL A 374 -9.30 -0.11 8.56
CA VAL A 374 -8.67 -1.09 9.45
C VAL A 374 -9.41 -1.21 10.78
N THR A 375 -9.65 -2.45 11.20
CA THR A 375 -10.27 -2.80 12.49
C THR A 375 -9.27 -3.43 13.45
N ASN A 376 -8.47 -4.39 13.01
CA ASN A 376 -7.48 -5.11 13.84
C ASN A 376 -6.07 -4.94 13.25
N PHE A 377 -5.28 -4.03 13.80
CA PHE A 377 -4.04 -3.55 13.16
C PHE A 377 -2.91 -4.59 13.12
N PHE A 378 -2.90 -5.55 14.04
CA PHE A 378 -1.88 -6.61 14.14
C PHE A 378 -2.29 -7.91 13.43
N ALA A 379 -3.53 -8.00 12.95
CA ALA A 379 -4.07 -9.18 12.30
C ALA A 379 -3.99 -9.04 10.78
N PRO A 380 -3.47 -10.05 10.05
CA PRO A 380 -3.63 -10.13 8.61
C PRO A 380 -5.08 -10.46 8.28
N SER A 381 -5.57 -9.97 7.14
CA SER A 381 -6.97 -10.19 6.76
C SER A 381 -7.26 -11.68 6.55
N SER A 382 -8.13 -12.21 7.40
CA SER A 382 -8.55 -13.62 7.40
C SER A 382 -9.25 -14.05 6.12
N ARG A 383 -9.74 -13.10 5.33
CA ARG A 383 -10.39 -13.35 4.03
C ARG A 383 -9.49 -14.06 3.04
N PHE A 384 -8.17 -13.89 3.15
CA PHE A 384 -7.22 -14.41 2.17
C PHE A 384 -6.51 -15.68 2.66
N GLY A 385 -6.66 -16.04 3.93
CA GLY A 385 -6.01 -17.21 4.53
C GLY A 385 -5.51 -16.93 5.95
N THR A 386 -4.64 -17.81 6.43
CA THR A 386 -4.05 -17.72 7.76
C THR A 386 -2.84 -16.77 7.78
N PRO A 387 -2.38 -16.33 8.98
CA PRO A 387 -1.10 -15.65 9.14
C PRO A 387 0.08 -16.37 8.49
N ASP A 388 0.12 -17.70 8.58
CA ASP A 388 1.22 -18.50 8.03
C ASP A 388 1.15 -18.63 6.50
N ASP A 389 -0.04 -18.56 5.89
CA ASP A 389 -0.18 -18.44 4.43
C ASP A 389 0.42 -17.11 3.93
N LEU A 390 0.24 -16.02 4.66
CA LEU A 390 0.86 -14.73 4.33
C LEU A 390 2.39 -14.79 4.46
N LYS A 391 2.92 -15.42 5.51
CA LYS A 391 4.37 -15.65 5.63
C LYS A 391 4.90 -16.45 4.44
N SER A 392 4.19 -17.49 4.03
CA SER A 392 4.56 -18.28 2.85
C SER A 392 4.53 -17.49 1.54
N LEU A 393 3.60 -16.55 1.38
CA LEU A 393 3.57 -15.65 0.23
C LEU A 393 4.83 -14.78 0.19
N ILE A 394 5.18 -14.16 1.33
CA ILE A 394 6.32 -13.25 1.42
C ILE A 394 7.64 -14.02 1.20
N ASP A 395 7.80 -15.20 1.80
CA ASP A 395 8.98 -16.05 1.61
C ASP A 395 9.16 -16.45 0.14
N LYS A 396 8.06 -16.74 -0.57
CA LYS A 396 8.11 -17.01 -2.02
C LYS A 396 8.50 -15.77 -2.84
N ALA A 397 8.02 -14.59 -2.47
CA ALA A 397 8.45 -13.36 -3.13
C ALA A 397 9.95 -13.14 -2.95
N HIS A 398 10.48 -13.42 -1.75
CA HIS A 398 11.91 -13.37 -1.46
C HIS A 398 12.71 -14.41 -2.24
N GLU A 399 12.22 -15.64 -2.39
CA GLU A 399 12.78 -16.67 -3.29
C GLU A 399 12.94 -16.13 -4.73
N LEU A 400 11.95 -15.38 -5.21
CA LEU A 400 11.94 -14.78 -6.55
C LEU A 400 12.78 -13.48 -6.63
N GLY A 401 13.37 -13.02 -5.52
CA GLY A 401 14.13 -11.78 -5.44
C GLY A 401 13.25 -10.53 -5.58
N ILE A 402 11.99 -10.59 -5.12
CA ILE A 402 11.02 -9.50 -5.15
C ILE A 402 10.85 -8.96 -3.72
N LEU A 403 11.00 -7.65 -3.55
CA LEU A 403 10.65 -6.98 -2.29
C LEU A 403 9.14 -6.97 -2.10
N VAL A 404 8.67 -7.16 -0.87
CA VAL A 404 7.26 -7.02 -0.50
C VAL A 404 7.08 -5.79 0.36
N LEU A 405 6.40 -4.78 -0.17
CA LEU A 405 5.99 -3.58 0.55
C LEU A 405 4.55 -3.75 1.02
N MET A 406 4.30 -3.43 2.29
CA MET A 406 2.95 -3.45 2.84
C MET A 406 2.33 -2.06 2.75
N ASP A 407 1.06 -1.99 2.36
CA ASP A 407 0.29 -0.78 2.61
C ASP A 407 -0.11 -0.71 4.09
N ILE A 408 0.36 0.34 4.79
CA ILE A 408 0.14 0.54 6.23
C ILE A 408 -0.73 1.76 6.46
N VAL A 409 -1.87 1.55 7.11
CA VAL A 409 -2.92 2.57 7.27
C VAL A 409 -2.88 3.07 8.70
N HIS A 410 -1.98 4.02 8.98
CA HIS A 410 -1.90 4.67 10.30
C HIS A 410 -2.53 6.06 10.31
N SER A 411 -3.14 6.48 9.21
CA SER A 411 -3.79 7.79 9.09
C SER A 411 -5.12 7.88 9.85
N HIS A 412 -5.84 6.76 9.94
CA HIS A 412 -7.12 6.63 10.61
C HIS A 412 -7.44 5.16 10.94
N ALA A 413 -8.51 4.93 11.68
CA ALA A 413 -9.09 3.61 11.95
C ALA A 413 -10.58 3.58 11.61
N SER A 414 -11.13 2.39 11.39
CA SER A 414 -12.57 2.20 11.22
C SER A 414 -13.37 2.78 12.40
N ASN A 415 -14.54 3.37 12.11
CA ASN A 415 -15.50 3.78 13.14
C ASN A 415 -16.29 2.60 13.75
N ASN A 416 -16.02 1.36 13.34
CA ASN A 416 -16.69 0.16 13.83
C ASN A 416 -16.39 -0.08 15.32
N VAL A 417 -17.44 0.00 16.15
CA VAL A 417 -17.37 -0.19 17.60
C VAL A 417 -17.38 -1.66 18.01
N LEU A 418 -17.91 -2.56 17.17
CA LEU A 418 -18.05 -3.98 17.49
C LEU A 418 -16.77 -4.77 17.23
N ASP A 419 -16.11 -4.48 16.10
CA ASP A 419 -14.95 -5.25 15.63
C ASP A 419 -13.62 -4.51 15.80
N GLY A 420 -13.65 -3.17 15.96
CA GLY A 420 -12.46 -2.33 15.87
C GLY A 420 -12.15 -1.55 17.14
N LEU A 421 -11.14 -0.68 17.05
CA LEU A 421 -10.64 0.14 18.15
C LEU A 421 -11.59 1.27 18.60
N ASN A 422 -12.64 1.58 17.83
CA ASN A 422 -13.52 2.69 18.16
C ASN A 422 -14.30 2.43 19.46
N MET A 423 -14.30 3.42 20.37
CA MET A 423 -14.93 3.31 21.69
C MET A 423 -14.50 2.04 22.44
N PHE A 424 -13.23 1.63 22.31
CA PHE A 424 -12.72 0.37 22.85
C PHE A 424 -12.99 0.25 24.36
N ASP A 425 -12.55 1.22 25.16
CA ASP A 425 -12.76 1.28 26.60
C ASP A 425 -14.06 2.04 27.00
N GLY A 426 -14.96 2.23 26.03
CA GLY A 426 -16.19 3.00 26.16
C GLY A 426 -16.02 4.51 26.20
N THR A 427 -14.82 5.05 25.94
CA THR A 427 -14.57 6.48 25.79
C THR A 427 -14.26 6.86 24.35
N ASP A 428 -14.52 8.13 24.00
CA ASP A 428 -14.26 8.68 22.66
C ASP A 428 -12.79 9.09 22.45
N GLY A 429 -11.98 9.13 23.51
CA GLY A 429 -10.64 9.72 23.54
C GLY A 429 -9.47 8.77 23.79
N HIS A 430 -9.72 7.45 23.75
CA HIS A 430 -8.74 6.41 24.08
C HIS A 430 -7.54 6.39 23.11
N TYR A 431 -7.65 5.66 21.99
CA TYR A 431 -6.64 5.69 20.92
C TYR A 431 -6.74 6.96 20.04
N PHE A 432 -7.85 7.68 20.15
CA PHE A 432 -8.23 8.75 19.23
C PHE A 432 -8.33 10.10 19.93
N HIS A 433 -8.31 11.19 19.17
CA HIS A 433 -8.77 12.47 19.71
C HIS A 433 -10.27 12.42 20.04
N THR A 434 -10.72 13.29 20.95
CA THR A 434 -12.14 13.43 21.29
C THR A 434 -12.85 14.42 20.35
N GLY A 435 -14.16 14.23 20.17
CA GLY A 435 -15.01 15.17 19.45
C GLY A 435 -14.66 15.30 17.98
N SER A 436 -14.83 16.48 17.39
CA SER A 436 -14.62 16.68 15.95
C SER A 436 -13.16 16.46 15.51
N ARG A 437 -12.17 16.68 16.39
CA ARG A 437 -10.76 16.40 16.09
C ARG A 437 -10.49 14.89 15.92
N GLY A 438 -11.29 14.05 16.56
CA GLY A 438 -11.19 12.59 16.50
C GLY A 438 -11.86 11.95 15.30
N HIS A 439 -12.49 12.72 14.41
CA HIS A 439 -13.36 12.19 13.38
C HIS A 439 -13.05 12.77 12.00
N HIS A 440 -12.85 11.89 11.02
CA HIS A 440 -12.62 12.29 9.64
C HIS A 440 -13.93 12.21 8.85
N SER A 441 -14.57 13.35 8.61
CA SER A 441 -15.94 13.42 8.06
C SER A 441 -16.11 12.83 6.65
N VAL A 442 -15.09 12.88 5.80
CA VAL A 442 -15.15 12.34 4.42
C VAL A 442 -14.97 10.82 4.38
N TRP A 443 -14.15 10.29 5.29
CA TRP A 443 -13.85 8.86 5.38
C TRP A 443 -14.74 8.15 6.40
N ASP A 444 -15.60 8.89 7.11
CA ASP A 444 -16.39 8.41 8.24
C ASP A 444 -15.58 7.54 9.22
N SER A 445 -14.40 8.05 9.62
CA SER A 445 -13.40 7.26 10.35
C SER A 445 -12.88 7.97 11.61
N ARG A 446 -12.01 7.30 12.37
CA ARG A 446 -11.43 7.78 13.64
C ARG A 446 -9.97 8.18 13.48
N LEU A 447 -9.59 9.31 14.05
CA LEU A 447 -8.25 9.91 13.94
C LEU A 447 -7.45 9.72 15.23
N PHE A 448 -6.27 9.10 15.10
CA PHE A 448 -5.37 8.79 16.21
C PHE A 448 -4.92 10.05 16.95
N ASN A 449 -4.75 9.91 18.26
CA ASN A 449 -4.06 10.90 19.07
C ASN A 449 -2.56 10.58 19.11
N TYR A 450 -1.81 11.01 18.08
CA TYR A 450 -0.39 10.70 17.93
C TYR A 450 0.51 11.24 19.06
N GLY A 451 0.02 12.20 19.84
CA GLY A 451 0.72 12.72 21.02
C GLY A 451 0.60 11.84 22.26
N SER A 452 -0.25 10.80 22.25
CA SER A 452 -0.45 9.88 23.36
C SER A 452 0.63 8.80 23.40
N TRP A 453 1.19 8.54 24.59
CA TRP A 453 2.28 7.59 24.80
C TRP A 453 1.93 6.16 24.35
N GLU A 454 0.76 5.65 24.75
CA GLU A 454 0.34 4.30 24.39
C GLU A 454 -0.12 4.20 22.93
N VAL A 455 -0.56 5.31 22.30
CA VAL A 455 -0.82 5.34 20.85
C VAL A 455 0.49 5.26 20.08
N LEU A 456 1.53 6.00 20.50
CA LEU A 456 2.88 5.87 19.94
C LEU A 456 3.39 4.44 20.10
N ARG A 457 3.25 3.84 21.29
CA ARG A 457 3.64 2.44 21.52
C ARG A 457 2.91 1.50 20.56
N TYR A 458 1.58 1.65 20.43
CA TYR A 458 0.75 0.83 19.58
C TYR A 458 1.19 0.90 18.11
N LEU A 459 1.28 2.11 17.55
CA LEU A 459 1.59 2.30 16.13
C LEU A 459 3.05 1.99 15.78
N LEU A 460 4.02 2.36 16.63
CA LEU A 460 5.42 1.98 16.42
C LEU A 460 5.62 0.47 16.55
N SER A 461 4.92 -0.16 17.50
CA SER A 461 4.95 -1.62 17.62
C SER A 461 4.28 -2.30 16.44
N ASN A 462 3.23 -1.71 15.87
CA ASN A 462 2.58 -2.23 14.68
C ASN A 462 3.50 -2.17 13.45
N ALA A 463 4.15 -1.04 13.22
CA ALA A 463 5.14 -0.91 12.16
C ALA A 463 6.31 -1.89 12.35
N ARG A 464 6.76 -2.15 13.59
CA ARG A 464 7.78 -3.19 13.83
C ARG A 464 7.25 -4.60 13.62
N TRP A 465 6.03 -4.89 14.06
CA TRP A 465 5.41 -6.22 14.01
C TRP A 465 5.45 -6.80 12.61
N TRP A 466 5.03 -6.02 11.61
CA TRP A 466 5.00 -6.47 10.22
C TRP A 466 6.41 -6.69 9.63
N LEU A 467 7.42 -5.89 10.00
CA LEU A 467 8.81 -6.14 9.61
C LEU A 467 9.41 -7.35 10.33
N GLU A 468 9.11 -7.56 11.61
CA GLU A 468 9.74 -8.63 12.40
C GLU A 468 9.06 -9.98 12.16
N GLU A 469 7.73 -10.07 12.27
CA GLU A 469 6.97 -11.33 12.19
C GLU A 469 6.80 -11.83 10.75
N TYR A 470 6.43 -10.94 9.83
CA TYR A 470 6.08 -11.30 8.44
C TYR A 470 7.20 -11.04 7.44
N LYS A 471 8.29 -10.41 7.88
CA LYS A 471 9.46 -10.10 7.07
C LYS A 471 9.20 -9.18 5.86
N PHE A 472 8.15 -8.36 5.90
CA PHE A 472 7.99 -7.28 4.91
C PHE A 472 9.27 -6.44 4.77
N ASP A 473 9.46 -5.86 3.59
CA ASP A 473 10.66 -5.10 3.21
C ASP A 473 10.45 -3.58 3.29
N GLY A 474 9.33 -3.15 3.85
CA GLY A 474 8.98 -1.75 3.94
C GLY A 474 7.50 -1.49 3.77
N TYR A 475 7.17 -0.22 3.56
CA TYR A 475 5.81 0.29 3.59
C TYR A 475 5.49 1.29 2.49
N ARG A 476 4.23 1.30 2.06
CA ARG A 476 3.54 2.52 1.65
C ARG A 476 2.70 2.99 2.83
N PHE A 477 2.96 4.19 3.35
CA PHE A 477 2.10 4.84 4.35
C PHE A 477 0.97 5.55 3.62
N ASP A 478 -0.26 5.10 3.89
CA ASP A 478 -1.48 5.63 3.30
C ASP A 478 -1.96 6.93 3.96
N GLY A 479 -2.51 7.85 3.17
CA GLY A 479 -3.22 9.02 3.69
C GLY A 479 -2.34 9.99 4.50
N VAL A 480 -1.06 10.11 4.18
CA VAL A 480 -0.11 10.93 4.96
C VAL A 480 -0.50 12.42 4.93
N THR A 481 -1.08 12.92 3.83
CA THR A 481 -1.65 14.28 3.81
C THR A 481 -2.73 14.47 4.87
N SER A 482 -3.57 13.46 5.13
CA SER A 482 -4.60 13.52 6.16
C SER A 482 -3.99 13.65 7.55
N MET A 483 -2.85 12.98 7.78
CA MET A 483 -2.11 13.03 9.04
C MET A 483 -1.44 14.38 9.27
N MET A 484 -0.74 14.92 8.27
CA MET A 484 0.15 16.07 8.46
C MET A 484 -0.59 17.39 8.68
N TYR A 485 -1.88 17.46 8.37
CA TYR A 485 -2.65 18.69 8.46
C TYR A 485 -3.97 18.49 9.22
N ILE A 486 -4.32 19.45 10.08
CA ILE A 486 -5.58 19.45 10.85
C ILE A 486 -6.80 19.53 9.92
N HIS A 487 -6.66 20.12 8.73
CA HIS A 487 -7.71 20.16 7.71
C HIS A 487 -7.68 18.94 6.77
N HIS A 488 -6.73 18.00 6.96
CA HIS A 488 -6.61 16.74 6.22
C HIS A 488 -6.46 16.89 4.69
N GLY A 489 -5.97 18.03 4.22
CA GLY A 489 -5.96 18.39 2.79
C GLY A 489 -7.35 18.65 2.17
N LEU A 490 -8.44 18.59 2.94
CA LEU A 490 -9.80 18.76 2.43
C LEU A 490 -10.06 20.22 2.07
N GLN A 491 -10.49 20.45 0.82
CA GLN A 491 -10.81 21.77 0.28
C GLN A 491 -9.66 22.79 0.38
N VAL A 492 -8.42 22.31 0.48
CA VAL A 492 -7.21 23.13 0.48
C VAL A 492 -6.44 22.88 -0.80
N GLY A 493 -6.08 23.95 -1.50
CA GLY A 493 -5.17 23.88 -2.64
C GLY A 493 -3.73 24.09 -2.18
N PHE A 494 -2.83 23.22 -2.60
CA PHE A 494 -1.39 23.38 -2.41
C PHE A 494 -0.79 23.98 -3.68
N THR A 495 -0.41 25.25 -3.61
CA THR A 495 0.15 26.03 -4.72
C THR A 495 1.68 25.94 -4.81
N GLY A 496 2.31 25.37 -3.78
CA GLY A 496 3.76 25.41 -3.59
C GLY A 496 4.21 26.56 -2.70
N ASN A 497 3.29 27.36 -2.16
CA ASN A 497 3.62 28.40 -1.19
C ASN A 497 3.85 27.78 0.20
N TYR A 498 5.00 28.05 0.80
CA TYR A 498 5.41 27.35 2.03
C TYR A 498 4.56 27.65 3.26
N ASN A 499 3.80 28.75 3.25
CA ASN A 499 2.80 29.05 4.29
C ASN A 499 1.67 28.02 4.34
N GLU A 500 1.43 27.27 3.26
CA GLU A 500 0.42 26.21 3.20
C GLU A 500 0.92 24.93 3.89
N TYR A 501 2.23 24.75 4.00
CA TYR A 501 2.85 23.54 4.57
C TYR A 501 3.28 23.72 6.02
N PHE A 502 3.65 24.95 6.41
CA PHE A 502 4.30 25.24 7.68
C PHE A 502 3.53 26.32 8.45
N GLY A 503 2.86 25.92 9.53
CA GLY A 503 2.14 26.83 10.40
C GLY A 503 1.19 26.09 11.34
N TYR A 504 0.21 26.80 11.89
CA TYR A 504 -0.77 26.23 12.83
C TYR A 504 -1.67 25.14 12.24
N ALA A 505 -1.75 25.05 10.90
CA ALA A 505 -2.51 24.00 10.22
C ALA A 505 -1.78 22.65 10.21
N THR A 506 -0.46 22.65 10.38
CA THR A 506 0.35 21.43 10.44
C THR A 506 0.11 20.72 11.77
N ASP A 507 -0.26 19.44 11.73
CA ASP A 507 -0.34 18.62 12.94
C ASP A 507 1.07 18.12 13.32
N VAL A 508 1.70 18.79 14.28
CA VAL A 508 3.06 18.47 14.71
C VAL A 508 3.15 17.11 15.38
N ASP A 509 2.12 16.66 16.10
CA ASP A 509 2.14 15.35 16.78
C ASP A 509 2.17 14.22 15.75
N ALA A 510 1.37 14.35 14.69
CA ALA A 510 1.37 13.40 13.57
C ALA A 510 2.72 13.39 12.83
N VAL A 511 3.30 14.56 12.54
CA VAL A 511 4.60 14.62 11.86
C VAL A 511 5.72 14.06 12.75
N VAL A 512 5.68 14.29 14.07
CA VAL A 512 6.63 13.70 15.01
C VAL A 512 6.50 12.17 15.03
N TYR A 513 5.29 11.63 15.04
CA TYR A 513 5.08 10.19 14.89
C TYR A 513 5.71 9.65 13.58
N LEU A 514 5.50 10.34 12.46
CA LEU A 514 6.11 9.97 11.17
C LEU A 514 7.65 10.02 11.19
N MET A 515 8.23 10.99 11.90
CA MET A 515 9.68 11.06 12.12
C MET A 515 10.17 9.89 12.99
N LEU A 516 9.47 9.58 14.09
CA LEU A 516 9.83 8.48 15.00
C LEU A 516 9.78 7.13 14.29
N VAL A 517 8.73 6.87 13.50
CA VAL A 517 8.57 5.59 12.81
C VAL A 517 9.60 5.41 11.71
N ASN A 518 9.93 6.46 10.95
CA ASN A 518 11.00 6.38 9.93
C ASN A 518 12.39 6.23 10.59
N ASP A 519 12.68 6.95 11.68
CA ASP A 519 13.93 6.79 12.43
C ASP A 519 14.09 5.37 12.98
N MET A 520 13.01 4.79 13.51
CA MET A 520 12.97 3.40 13.96
C MET A 520 13.17 2.41 12.82
N ILE A 521 12.40 2.54 11.72
CA ILE A 521 12.46 1.61 10.58
C ILE A 521 13.88 1.60 10.00
N HIS A 522 14.43 2.77 9.67
CA HIS A 522 15.74 2.86 9.02
C HIS A 522 16.91 2.53 9.96
N GLY A 523 16.75 2.76 11.27
CA GLY A 523 17.73 2.36 12.26
C GLY A 523 17.79 0.84 12.50
N LEU A 524 16.64 0.17 12.50
CA LEU A 524 16.54 -1.28 12.75
C LEU A 524 16.64 -2.12 11.47
N TYR A 525 16.17 -1.57 10.35
CA TYR A 525 16.08 -2.23 9.05
C TYR A 525 16.58 -1.27 7.94
N PRO A 526 17.90 -1.06 7.80
CA PRO A 526 18.45 -0.06 6.86
C PRO A 526 18.13 -0.30 5.39
N GLU A 527 17.80 -1.54 5.01
CA GLU A 527 17.40 -1.90 3.65
C GLU A 527 15.89 -1.69 3.41
N ALA A 528 15.11 -1.42 4.46
CA ALA A 528 13.68 -1.20 4.32
C ALA A 528 13.39 0.08 3.52
N VAL A 529 12.25 0.07 2.82
CA VAL A 529 11.80 1.21 2.02
C VAL A 529 10.53 1.79 2.62
N THR A 530 10.49 3.10 2.84
CA THR A 530 9.25 3.80 3.22
C THR A 530 8.80 4.76 2.12
N ILE A 531 7.58 4.59 1.64
CA ILE A 531 6.93 5.43 0.64
C ILE A 531 5.76 6.15 1.32
N GLY A 532 5.69 7.47 1.21
CA GLY A 532 4.54 8.22 1.72
C GLY A 532 3.57 8.62 0.61
N GLU A 533 2.28 8.35 0.83
CA GLU A 533 1.20 8.90 0.04
C GLU A 533 0.85 10.31 0.56
N ASP A 534 1.52 11.30 0.00
CA ASP A 534 1.24 12.71 0.27
C ASP A 534 0.88 13.42 -1.03
N VAL A 535 -0.34 13.93 -1.15
CA VAL A 535 -0.80 14.75 -2.29
C VAL A 535 -0.25 16.17 -2.21
N SER A 536 0.02 16.68 -1.00
CA SER A 536 0.32 18.10 -0.76
C SER A 536 1.65 18.57 -1.37
N GLY A 537 2.66 17.68 -1.39
CA GLY A 537 4.01 18.03 -1.82
C GLY A 537 4.81 18.73 -0.72
N MET A 538 4.60 18.34 0.54
CA MET A 538 5.27 18.95 1.68
C MET A 538 6.81 18.93 1.49
N PRO A 539 7.51 20.08 1.60
CA PRO A 539 8.96 20.08 1.53
C PRO A 539 9.60 19.29 2.67
N THR A 540 10.81 18.73 2.44
CA THR A 540 11.59 17.97 3.43
C THR A 540 11.00 16.60 3.79
N PHE A 541 10.02 16.13 3.01
CA PHE A 541 9.30 14.89 3.29
C PHE A 541 10.19 13.67 3.08
N CYS A 542 10.95 13.65 1.98
CA CYS A 542 11.87 12.56 1.65
C CYS A 542 13.33 12.85 2.05
N ILE A 543 13.55 13.70 3.07
CA ILE A 543 14.88 14.00 3.62
C ILE A 543 15.05 13.25 4.94
N PRO A 544 16.23 12.68 5.26
CA PRO A 544 16.46 11.95 6.50
C PRO A 544 16.08 12.75 7.75
N VAL A 545 15.60 12.05 8.78
CA VAL A 545 15.21 12.65 10.06
C VAL A 545 16.37 13.39 10.72
N GLN A 546 17.58 12.83 10.67
CA GLN A 546 18.79 13.41 11.22
C GLN A 546 19.14 14.79 10.60
N ASP A 547 18.73 14.98 9.35
CA ASP A 547 18.95 16.21 8.57
C ASP A 547 17.83 17.25 8.76
N GLY A 548 16.71 16.87 9.40
CA GLY A 548 15.57 17.74 9.74
C GLY A 548 14.28 17.42 8.96
N GLY A 549 14.30 16.40 8.11
CA GLY A 549 13.15 15.96 7.33
C GLY A 549 12.22 14.99 8.06
N VAL A 550 11.21 14.48 7.34
CA VAL A 550 10.24 13.50 7.86
C VAL A 550 10.80 12.06 7.80
N GLY A 551 11.71 11.77 6.87
CA GLY A 551 12.46 10.52 6.82
C GLY A 551 11.96 9.46 5.84
N PHE A 552 10.99 9.77 4.99
CA PHE A 552 10.57 8.85 3.93
C PHE A 552 11.66 8.68 2.85
N ASP A 553 11.72 7.51 2.21
CA ASP A 553 12.61 7.32 1.05
C ASP A 553 12.02 7.90 -0.23
N TYR A 554 10.71 7.72 -0.42
CA TYR A 554 9.97 8.15 -1.60
C TYR A 554 8.64 8.77 -1.21
N ARG A 555 8.11 9.59 -2.12
CA ARG A 555 6.68 9.96 -2.15
C ARG A 555 6.04 9.52 -3.45
N LEU A 556 4.73 9.33 -3.44
CA LEU A 556 3.96 9.12 -4.66
C LEU A 556 3.86 10.42 -5.47
N HIS A 557 4.12 10.37 -6.79
CA HIS A 557 3.97 11.51 -7.68
C HIS A 557 2.53 11.60 -8.23
N MET A 558 1.60 11.90 -7.33
CA MET A 558 0.16 11.75 -7.59
C MET A 558 -0.39 12.66 -8.70
N ALA A 559 0.23 13.82 -8.93
CA ALA A 559 -0.18 14.77 -9.97
C ALA A 559 -0.09 14.22 -11.41
N ILE A 560 0.67 13.15 -11.64
CA ILE A 560 0.86 12.56 -12.98
C ILE A 560 -0.46 11.92 -13.47
N ALA A 561 -1.10 11.10 -12.64
CA ALA A 561 -2.34 10.42 -13.02
C ALA A 561 -3.44 11.43 -13.34
N ASP A 562 -3.62 12.44 -12.48
CA ASP A 562 -4.56 13.54 -12.69
C ASP A 562 -4.33 14.26 -14.03
N LYS A 563 -3.06 14.46 -14.41
CA LYS A 563 -2.72 15.12 -15.68
C LYS A 563 -3.11 14.28 -16.88
N TRP A 564 -2.93 12.96 -16.82
CA TRP A 564 -3.38 12.09 -17.90
C TRP A 564 -4.90 12.11 -18.03
N ILE A 565 -5.64 12.01 -16.92
CA ILE A 565 -7.11 12.12 -16.93
C ILE A 565 -7.58 13.49 -17.46
N GLU A 566 -6.91 14.59 -17.09
CA GLU A 566 -7.19 15.93 -17.60
C GLU A 566 -7.03 16.01 -19.14
N ILE A 567 -5.99 15.38 -19.67
CA ILE A 567 -5.63 15.41 -21.08
C ILE A 567 -6.49 14.48 -21.92
N LEU A 568 -6.83 13.28 -21.41
CA LEU A 568 -7.69 12.30 -22.10
C LEU A 568 -9.12 12.81 -22.31
N LYS A 569 -9.54 13.86 -21.59
CA LYS A 569 -10.81 14.57 -21.80
C LYS A 569 -10.76 15.58 -22.96
N LYS A 570 -9.60 15.80 -23.58
CA LYS A 570 -9.36 16.76 -24.68
C LYS A 570 -9.00 16.01 -25.96
N ARG A 571 -9.04 16.71 -27.10
CA ARG A 571 -8.57 16.17 -28.38
C ARG A 571 -7.04 16.18 -28.44
N ASP A 572 -6.46 15.26 -29.19
CA ASP A 572 -5.01 15.06 -29.27
C ASP A 572 -4.27 16.30 -29.75
N GLU A 573 -4.82 17.02 -30.73
CA GLU A 573 -4.26 18.26 -31.25
C GLU A 573 -4.20 19.40 -30.22
N ASP A 574 -4.98 19.31 -29.14
CA ASP A 574 -5.01 20.28 -28.04
C ASP A 574 -4.03 19.91 -26.92
N TRP A 575 -3.30 18.79 -27.06
CA TRP A 575 -2.32 18.34 -26.06
C TRP A 575 -1.08 19.22 -26.07
N LYS A 576 -0.85 19.93 -24.97
CA LYS A 576 0.31 20.80 -24.81
C LYS A 576 1.49 20.02 -24.24
N MET A 577 2.42 19.63 -25.12
CA MET A 577 3.60 18.85 -24.75
C MET A 577 4.41 19.49 -23.60
N GLY A 578 4.53 20.82 -23.58
CA GLY A 578 5.20 21.54 -22.50
C GLY A 578 4.53 21.35 -21.13
N GLU A 579 3.19 21.26 -21.07
CA GLU A 579 2.48 21.00 -19.81
C GLU A 579 2.68 19.56 -19.34
N ILE A 580 2.72 18.59 -20.27
CA ILE A 580 2.99 17.17 -19.95
C ILE A 580 4.39 17.03 -19.34
N VAL A 581 5.41 17.55 -20.04
CA VAL A 581 6.80 17.50 -19.57
C VAL A 581 6.95 18.24 -18.25
N HIS A 582 6.31 19.41 -18.11
CA HIS A 582 6.33 20.16 -16.86
C HIS A 582 5.76 19.32 -15.71
N THR A 583 4.57 18.73 -15.85
CA THR A 583 3.99 17.91 -14.77
C THR A 583 4.90 16.73 -14.40
N LEU A 584 5.43 16.00 -15.38
CA LEU A 584 6.29 14.83 -15.11
C LEU A 584 7.59 15.20 -14.41
N THR A 585 8.16 16.37 -14.73
CA THR A 585 9.48 16.79 -14.22
C THR A 585 9.41 17.76 -13.03
N ASN A 586 8.24 18.33 -12.72
CA ASN A 586 8.04 19.29 -11.65
C ASN A 586 8.00 18.60 -10.27
N ARG A 587 9.16 18.20 -9.79
CA ARG A 587 9.38 17.57 -8.49
C ARG A 587 10.57 18.21 -7.78
N ARG A 588 10.66 17.99 -6.48
CA ARG A 588 11.70 18.57 -5.63
C ARG A 588 13.03 17.84 -5.84
N TRP A 589 14.10 18.59 -6.02
CA TRP A 589 15.44 18.03 -6.12
C TRP A 589 15.83 17.36 -4.78
N MET A 590 16.55 16.24 -4.83
CA MET A 590 16.94 15.39 -3.68
C MET A 590 15.81 14.65 -2.95
N GLU A 591 14.56 14.83 -3.34
CA GLU A 591 13.42 14.09 -2.79
C GLU A 591 12.89 13.12 -3.86
N LYS A 592 13.04 11.82 -3.63
CA LYS A 592 12.68 10.82 -4.64
C LYS A 592 11.17 10.65 -4.75
N CYS A 593 10.70 10.41 -5.96
CA CYS A 593 9.31 10.13 -6.27
C CYS A 593 9.12 8.77 -6.94
N VAL A 594 8.03 8.08 -6.60
CA VAL A 594 7.52 6.95 -7.39
C VAL A 594 6.45 7.49 -8.34
N ALA A 595 6.65 7.28 -9.64
CA ALA A 595 5.74 7.71 -10.69
C ALA A 595 4.84 6.56 -11.18
N TYR A 596 3.61 6.90 -11.53
CA TYR A 596 2.64 5.97 -12.12
C TYR A 596 1.70 6.75 -13.04
N ALA A 597 1.20 6.07 -14.08
CA ALA A 597 0.30 6.69 -15.05
C ALA A 597 -1.15 6.71 -14.56
N GLU A 598 -1.53 5.68 -13.82
CA GLU A 598 -2.84 5.46 -13.20
C GLU A 598 -2.64 4.56 -11.97
N SER A 599 -3.42 4.76 -10.91
CA SER A 599 -3.38 3.96 -9.68
C SER A 599 -4.65 3.12 -9.53
N HIS A 600 -4.77 2.42 -8.39
CA HIS A 600 -6.02 1.79 -7.97
C HIS A 600 -7.21 2.75 -7.91
N ASP A 601 -7.02 4.04 -7.60
CA ASP A 601 -8.11 5.03 -7.53
C ASP A 601 -8.83 5.20 -8.87
N GLN A 602 -8.07 5.36 -9.96
CA GLN A 602 -8.66 5.49 -11.32
C GLN A 602 -9.24 4.17 -11.82
N ALA A 603 -8.84 3.04 -11.24
CA ALA A 603 -9.38 1.73 -11.57
C ALA A 603 -10.71 1.44 -10.84
N LEU A 604 -11.05 2.15 -9.76
CA LEU A 604 -12.30 1.98 -9.01
C LEU A 604 -13.53 2.52 -9.74
N VAL A 605 -14.70 2.00 -9.36
CA VAL A 605 -16.00 2.45 -9.87
C VAL A 605 -16.19 3.95 -9.65
N GLY A 606 -16.56 4.65 -10.72
CA GLY A 606 -16.68 6.11 -10.72
C GLY A 606 -15.63 6.82 -11.58
N ASP A 607 -14.58 6.12 -12.00
CA ASP A 607 -13.65 6.56 -13.05
C ASP A 607 -13.44 5.45 -14.10
N LYS A 608 -12.56 5.69 -15.07
CA LYS A 608 -12.15 4.75 -16.11
C LYS A 608 -10.64 4.56 -16.07
N THR A 609 -10.17 3.34 -16.33
CA THR A 609 -8.75 3.08 -16.62
C THR A 609 -8.31 3.84 -17.87
N ILE A 610 -7.01 4.11 -18.03
CA ILE A 610 -6.47 4.78 -19.23
C ILE A 610 -6.86 4.00 -20.49
N ALA A 611 -6.79 2.67 -20.44
CA ALA A 611 -7.22 1.82 -21.55
C ALA A 611 -8.69 2.06 -21.91
N PHE A 612 -9.58 2.14 -20.91
CA PHE A 612 -11.01 2.35 -21.13
C PHE A 612 -11.36 3.81 -21.51
N TRP A 613 -10.57 4.80 -21.09
CA TRP A 613 -10.64 6.18 -21.61
C TRP A 613 -10.29 6.24 -23.09
N LEU A 614 -9.29 5.46 -23.53
CA LEU A 614 -8.78 5.49 -24.90
C LEU A 614 -9.61 4.68 -25.88
N MET A 615 -10.17 3.55 -25.44
CA MET A 615 -10.77 2.54 -26.31
C MET A 615 -12.25 2.24 -26.00
N ASP A 616 -12.72 2.54 -24.78
CA ASP A 616 -14.10 2.32 -24.32
C ASP A 616 -14.66 0.95 -24.75
N LYS A 617 -15.95 0.88 -25.13
CA LYS A 617 -16.65 -0.34 -25.56
C LYS A 617 -16.02 -1.06 -26.76
N ASP A 618 -15.21 -0.39 -27.59
CA ASP A 618 -14.58 -1.05 -28.74
C ASP A 618 -13.60 -2.14 -28.27
N MET A 619 -13.13 -2.08 -27.01
CA MET A 619 -12.32 -3.12 -26.39
C MET A 619 -13.00 -4.50 -26.41
N TYR A 620 -14.34 -4.56 -26.35
CA TYR A 620 -15.07 -5.84 -26.33
C TYR A 620 -15.15 -6.51 -27.70
N GLU A 621 -15.11 -5.73 -28.79
CA GLU A 621 -15.34 -6.24 -30.14
C GLU A 621 -14.07 -6.31 -31.00
N PHE A 622 -13.09 -5.42 -30.78
CA PHE A 622 -11.98 -5.19 -31.71
C PHE A 622 -10.59 -5.54 -31.13
N MET A 623 -10.55 -6.15 -29.95
CA MET A 623 -9.29 -6.65 -29.35
C MET A 623 -8.85 -8.01 -29.89
N ALA A 624 -9.66 -8.71 -30.69
CA ALA A 624 -9.26 -9.95 -31.34
C ALA A 624 -8.33 -9.70 -32.55
N LEU A 625 -7.38 -10.61 -32.76
CA LEU A 625 -6.44 -10.56 -33.89
C LEU A 625 -7.02 -11.14 -35.19
N ASP A 626 -8.11 -11.91 -35.10
CA ASP A 626 -8.78 -12.55 -36.24
C ASP A 626 -9.57 -11.57 -37.14
N ARG A 627 -9.63 -10.30 -36.75
CA ARG A 627 -10.36 -9.23 -37.42
C ARG A 627 -9.49 -7.98 -37.54
N PRO A 628 -9.78 -7.12 -38.53
CA PRO A 628 -9.13 -5.82 -38.65
C PRO A 628 -9.32 -4.99 -37.37
N SER A 629 -8.28 -4.28 -36.98
CA SER A 629 -8.35 -3.28 -35.92
C SER A 629 -9.15 -2.06 -36.40
N THR A 630 -9.60 -1.23 -35.46
CA THR A 630 -10.15 0.10 -35.77
C THR A 630 -9.09 1.16 -35.49
N ALA A 631 -9.20 2.33 -36.14
CA ALA A 631 -8.32 3.47 -35.85
C ALA A 631 -8.34 3.87 -34.36
N LEU A 632 -9.46 3.65 -33.68
CA LEU A 632 -9.61 3.92 -32.25
C LEU A 632 -8.82 2.94 -31.39
N ILE A 633 -8.87 1.64 -31.68
CA ILE A 633 -8.05 0.62 -31.00
C ILE A 633 -6.56 0.83 -31.27
N ASP A 634 -6.18 1.07 -32.53
CA ASP A 634 -4.76 1.29 -32.88
C ASP A 634 -4.20 2.53 -32.16
N ARG A 635 -4.96 3.62 -32.13
CA ARG A 635 -4.64 4.82 -31.35
C ARG A 635 -4.54 4.51 -29.85
N GLY A 636 -5.52 3.78 -29.30
CA GLY A 636 -5.58 3.49 -27.88
C GLY A 636 -4.41 2.63 -27.39
N ILE A 637 -4.04 1.58 -28.13
CA ILE A 637 -2.87 0.75 -27.84
C ILE A 637 -1.58 1.57 -27.92
N ALA A 638 -1.43 2.43 -28.93
CA ALA A 638 -0.24 3.26 -29.08
C ALA A 638 -0.10 4.27 -27.92
N LEU A 639 -1.18 4.98 -27.58
CA LEU A 639 -1.17 5.98 -26.51
C LEU A 639 -1.01 5.35 -25.13
N HIS A 640 -1.61 4.19 -24.85
CA HIS A 640 -1.40 3.45 -23.60
C HIS A 640 0.09 3.17 -23.37
N LYS A 641 0.78 2.64 -24.39
CA LYS A 641 2.23 2.38 -24.35
C LYS A 641 3.05 3.66 -24.17
N MET A 642 2.75 4.71 -24.93
CA MET A 642 3.49 5.97 -24.88
C MET A 642 3.34 6.68 -23.54
N ILE A 643 2.12 6.74 -23.00
CA ILE A 643 1.84 7.35 -21.69
C ILE A 643 2.67 6.66 -20.60
N ARG A 644 2.62 5.33 -20.55
CA ARG A 644 3.37 4.54 -19.54
C ARG A 644 4.87 4.73 -19.66
N LEU A 645 5.40 4.66 -20.88
CA LEU A 645 6.84 4.84 -21.15
C LEU A 645 7.33 6.23 -20.75
N VAL A 646 6.60 7.29 -21.12
CA VAL A 646 6.97 8.66 -20.81
C VAL A 646 6.85 8.94 -19.32
N THR A 647 5.83 8.38 -18.65
CA THR A 647 5.71 8.46 -17.19
C THR A 647 6.87 7.77 -16.49
N MET A 648 7.25 6.55 -16.89
CA MET A 648 8.38 5.84 -16.29
C MET A 648 9.71 6.58 -16.52
N GLY A 649 9.92 7.10 -17.74
CA GLY A 649 11.17 7.73 -18.11
C GLY A 649 11.39 9.14 -17.53
N LEU A 650 10.33 9.93 -17.31
CA LEU A 650 10.45 11.32 -16.86
C LEU A 650 9.89 11.58 -15.46
N GLY A 651 8.99 10.73 -14.96
CA GLY A 651 8.13 11.04 -13.82
C GLY A 651 8.79 10.98 -12.44
N GLY A 652 9.85 10.18 -12.26
CA GLY A 652 10.46 9.97 -10.95
C GLY A 652 11.59 8.94 -10.94
N GLU A 653 12.02 8.59 -9.74
CA GLU A 653 13.14 7.70 -9.42
C GLU A 653 12.68 6.26 -9.07
N GLY A 654 11.39 5.99 -9.30
CA GLY A 654 10.77 4.67 -9.23
C GLY A 654 9.48 4.67 -10.06
N TYR A 655 9.00 3.48 -10.40
CA TYR A 655 7.79 3.27 -11.20
C TYR A 655 6.83 2.35 -10.48
N LEU A 656 5.53 2.64 -10.58
CA LEU A 656 4.45 1.81 -10.04
C LEU A 656 3.41 1.49 -11.12
N ASN A 657 2.91 0.27 -11.08
CA ASN A 657 1.77 -0.20 -11.87
C ASN A 657 0.78 -0.93 -10.98
N PHE A 658 -0.51 -0.61 -11.10
CA PHE A 658 -1.57 -1.36 -10.44
C PHE A 658 -2.03 -2.57 -11.28
N MET A 659 -2.28 -3.70 -10.62
CA MET A 659 -2.55 -5.00 -11.25
C MET A 659 -3.59 -4.96 -12.39
N GLY A 660 -3.16 -5.41 -13.58
CA GLY A 660 -3.96 -5.45 -14.80
C GLY A 660 -3.76 -4.25 -15.73
N ASN A 661 -3.31 -3.10 -15.21
CA ASN A 661 -3.13 -1.91 -16.03
C ASN A 661 -1.95 -2.06 -17.02
N GLU A 662 -1.00 -2.97 -16.75
CA GLU A 662 0.13 -3.30 -17.61
C GLU A 662 -0.28 -3.82 -18.99
N PHE A 663 -1.39 -4.55 -19.07
CA PHE A 663 -1.94 -5.04 -20.33
C PHE A 663 -3.20 -4.29 -20.74
N GLY A 664 -3.54 -3.18 -20.05
CA GLY A 664 -4.74 -2.40 -20.34
C GLY A 664 -6.03 -3.19 -20.05
N HIS A 665 -6.13 -3.77 -18.84
CA HIS A 665 -7.33 -4.47 -18.40
C HIS A 665 -8.59 -3.63 -18.67
N PRO A 666 -9.64 -4.20 -19.30
CA PRO A 666 -10.86 -3.46 -19.61
C PRO A 666 -11.66 -3.16 -18.33
N GLU A 667 -12.78 -2.45 -18.47
CA GLU A 667 -13.72 -2.21 -17.36
C GLU A 667 -13.10 -1.39 -16.19
N TRP A 668 -13.73 -1.51 -15.03
CA TRP A 668 -13.35 -0.90 -13.76
C TRP A 668 -13.47 -1.95 -12.64
N ILE A 669 -13.11 -1.57 -11.42
CA ILE A 669 -13.16 -2.38 -10.21
C ILE A 669 -14.34 -1.94 -9.38
N ASP A 670 -15.19 -2.88 -8.99
CA ASP A 670 -16.27 -2.63 -8.04
C ASP A 670 -16.33 -3.79 -7.06
N PHE A 671 -16.25 -3.46 -5.77
CA PHE A 671 -16.29 -4.43 -4.69
C PHE A 671 -17.73 -4.81 -4.36
N PRO A 672 -17.99 -6.02 -3.84
CA PRO A 672 -19.33 -6.40 -3.40
C PRO A 672 -19.82 -5.45 -2.31
N ARG A 673 -20.90 -4.73 -2.60
CA ARG A 673 -21.47 -3.74 -1.68
C ARG A 673 -22.99 -3.65 -1.78
N GLY A 674 -23.62 -3.42 -0.63
CA GLY A 674 -25.03 -3.07 -0.53
C GLY A 674 -25.29 -1.59 -0.81
N ASP A 675 -26.55 -1.19 -0.71
CA ASP A 675 -26.97 0.20 -0.85
C ASP A 675 -26.36 1.07 0.25
N GLN A 676 -25.84 2.22 -0.14
CA GLN A 676 -25.33 3.22 0.80
C GLN A 676 -26.33 4.37 0.92
N ARG A 677 -26.60 4.81 2.15
CA ARG A 677 -27.44 5.99 2.41
C ARG A 677 -26.55 7.14 2.84
N LEU A 678 -26.52 8.19 2.02
CA LEU A 678 -25.81 9.42 2.35
C LEU A 678 -26.56 10.20 3.46
N PRO A 679 -25.87 11.03 4.25
CA PRO A 679 -26.49 11.85 5.29
C PRO A 679 -27.59 12.80 4.79
N ASN A 680 -27.56 13.16 3.50
CA ASN A 680 -28.57 13.98 2.84
C ASN A 680 -29.81 13.19 2.37
N GLY A 681 -29.89 11.88 2.67
CA GLY A 681 -31.00 11.00 2.30
C GLY A 681 -30.89 10.37 0.91
N VAL A 682 -29.85 10.69 0.12
CA VAL A 682 -29.61 10.08 -1.19
C VAL A 682 -29.16 8.63 -1.01
N VAL A 683 -29.78 7.70 -1.73
CA VAL A 683 -29.38 6.30 -1.79
C VAL A 683 -28.46 6.10 -2.98
N ILE A 684 -27.23 5.65 -2.74
CA ILE A 684 -26.35 5.15 -3.77
C ILE A 684 -26.61 3.64 -3.86
N PRO A 685 -27.12 3.13 -5.00
CA PRO A 685 -27.40 1.71 -5.14
C PRO A 685 -26.10 0.90 -5.02
N GLY A 686 -26.19 -0.22 -4.31
CA GLY A 686 -25.17 -1.26 -4.30
C GLY A 686 -25.12 -1.98 -5.64
N ASN A 687 -24.24 -2.97 -5.73
CA ASN A 687 -24.11 -3.83 -6.90
C ASN A 687 -24.65 -5.24 -6.66
N GLY A 688 -25.55 -5.39 -5.68
CA GLY A 688 -26.11 -6.68 -5.29
C GLY A 688 -25.08 -7.63 -4.68
N TYR A 689 -24.04 -7.10 -4.02
CA TYR A 689 -22.91 -7.88 -3.50
C TYR A 689 -22.17 -8.69 -4.58
N SER A 690 -22.11 -8.15 -5.80
CA SER A 690 -21.45 -8.82 -6.93
C SER A 690 -19.93 -8.80 -6.81
N TYR A 691 -19.31 -9.92 -7.19
CA TYR A 691 -17.86 -10.05 -7.34
C TYR A 691 -17.40 -9.94 -8.81
N ASP A 692 -18.31 -9.72 -9.77
CA ASP A 692 -17.98 -9.72 -11.21
C ASP A 692 -16.90 -8.70 -11.58
N LYS A 693 -16.85 -7.55 -10.92
CA LYS A 693 -15.83 -6.51 -11.13
C LYS A 693 -14.72 -6.53 -10.06
N CYS A 694 -14.79 -7.44 -9.10
CA CYS A 694 -13.79 -7.64 -8.04
C CYS A 694 -12.88 -8.82 -8.38
N ARG A 695 -12.33 -8.84 -9.60
CA ARG A 695 -11.48 -9.90 -10.17
C ARG A 695 -10.50 -9.33 -11.19
N ARG A 696 -9.45 -10.07 -11.57
CA ARG A 696 -8.46 -9.71 -12.62
C ARG A 696 -8.42 -10.75 -13.73
N ARG A 697 -8.74 -10.33 -14.96
CA ARG A 697 -8.72 -11.18 -16.16
C ARG A 697 -7.35 -11.27 -16.79
N PHE A 698 -6.45 -11.94 -16.07
CA PHE A 698 -5.09 -12.22 -16.55
C PHE A 698 -5.07 -13.07 -17.83
N ASP A 699 -6.13 -13.86 -18.07
CA ASP A 699 -6.36 -14.61 -19.31
C ASP A 699 -6.35 -13.71 -20.56
N LEU A 700 -6.81 -12.46 -20.44
CA LEU A 700 -6.80 -11.53 -21.58
C LEU A 700 -5.38 -11.16 -22.02
N GLY A 701 -4.50 -10.89 -21.05
CA GLY A 701 -3.09 -10.54 -21.31
C GLY A 701 -2.25 -11.73 -21.81
N ASP A 702 -2.68 -12.96 -21.48
CA ASP A 702 -1.98 -14.19 -21.89
C ASP A 702 -2.46 -14.75 -23.25
N ALA A 703 -3.69 -14.42 -23.66
CA ALA A 703 -4.28 -14.90 -24.91
C ALA A 703 -3.47 -14.43 -26.13
N ASP A 704 -2.96 -15.38 -26.91
CA ASP A 704 -2.20 -15.13 -28.13
C ASP A 704 -3.04 -14.62 -29.30
N TYR A 705 -4.36 -14.80 -29.22
CA TYR A 705 -5.34 -14.32 -30.19
C TYR A 705 -5.93 -12.94 -29.85
N LEU A 706 -5.48 -12.28 -28.76
CA LEU A 706 -5.93 -10.95 -28.36
C LEU A 706 -4.80 -9.91 -28.34
N ARG A 707 -5.16 -8.64 -28.59
CA ARG A 707 -4.25 -7.49 -28.64
C ARG A 707 -3.71 -7.06 -27.27
N TYR A 708 -4.34 -7.48 -26.16
CA TYR A 708 -3.87 -7.20 -24.79
C TYR A 708 -2.44 -7.72 -24.56
N ARG A 709 -2.13 -8.90 -25.11
CA ARG A 709 -0.78 -9.50 -25.04
C ARG A 709 0.30 -8.56 -25.56
N GLY A 710 0.03 -7.83 -26.64
CA GLY A 710 0.99 -6.87 -27.20
C GLY A 710 1.22 -5.63 -26.32
N MET A 711 0.29 -5.30 -25.41
CA MET A 711 0.52 -4.28 -24.36
C MET A 711 1.31 -4.88 -23.20
N GLN A 712 1.00 -6.12 -22.79
CA GLN A 712 1.75 -6.85 -21.76
C GLN A 712 3.24 -7.03 -22.14
N GLU A 713 3.52 -7.44 -23.37
CA GLU A 713 4.89 -7.62 -23.87
C GLU A 713 5.66 -6.29 -23.93
N PHE A 714 4.96 -5.18 -24.21
CA PHE A 714 5.57 -3.85 -24.15
C PHE A 714 5.92 -3.44 -22.72
N ASP A 715 5.02 -3.66 -21.76
CA ASP A 715 5.31 -3.38 -20.34
C ASP A 715 6.49 -4.23 -19.86
N GLN A 716 6.51 -5.52 -20.19
CA GLN A 716 7.63 -6.40 -19.89
C GLN A 716 8.94 -5.85 -20.46
N ALA A 717 8.97 -5.46 -21.74
CA ALA A 717 10.16 -4.89 -22.35
C ALA A 717 10.59 -3.58 -21.66
N MET A 718 9.63 -2.73 -21.28
CA MET A 718 9.85 -1.48 -20.56
C MET A 718 10.54 -1.73 -19.21
N GLN A 719 10.07 -2.70 -18.41
CA GLN A 719 10.70 -3.03 -17.13
C GLN A 719 12.14 -3.57 -17.28
N HIS A 720 12.39 -4.43 -18.28
CA HIS A 720 13.73 -4.98 -18.53
C HIS A 720 14.71 -3.94 -19.08
N VAL A 721 14.22 -2.96 -19.86
CA VAL A 721 15.02 -1.80 -20.29
C VAL A 721 15.44 -0.97 -19.07
N GLU A 722 14.52 -0.73 -18.13
CA GLU A 722 14.87 -0.04 -16.88
C GLU A 722 15.87 -0.83 -16.05
N GLU A 723 15.70 -2.14 -15.91
CA GLU A 723 16.66 -2.98 -15.20
C GLU A 723 18.07 -2.89 -15.79
N LYS A 724 18.17 -2.94 -17.13
CA LYS A 724 19.45 -2.94 -17.83
C LYS A 724 20.15 -1.58 -17.84
N TYR A 725 19.39 -0.49 -17.98
CA TYR A 725 19.95 0.85 -18.23
C TYR A 725 19.73 1.85 -17.09
N GLY A 726 18.82 1.59 -16.15
CA GLY A 726 18.53 2.48 -15.02
C GLY A 726 18.08 3.87 -15.45
N VAL A 727 17.11 3.98 -16.36
CA VAL A 727 16.65 5.25 -16.93
C VAL A 727 16.08 6.16 -15.84
N SER A 728 15.36 5.62 -14.86
CA SER A 728 14.77 6.39 -13.76
C SER A 728 15.78 6.94 -12.75
N ILE A 729 16.96 6.31 -12.63
CA ILE A 729 18.04 6.71 -11.70
C ILE A 729 19.14 7.53 -12.37
N ALA A 730 19.23 7.48 -13.70
CA ALA A 730 20.03 8.41 -14.47
C ALA A 730 19.33 9.77 -14.41
N GLY A 731 19.68 10.59 -13.40
CA GLY A 731 18.97 11.82 -13.04
C GLY A 731 18.50 12.67 -14.23
N ALA A 732 17.47 13.50 -14.00
CA ALA A 732 16.62 14.23 -14.95
C ALA A 732 17.27 14.93 -16.18
N HIS A 733 18.59 14.89 -16.33
CA HIS A 733 19.40 15.34 -17.44
C HIS A 733 19.66 14.30 -18.54
N CYS A 734 19.21 13.05 -18.43
CA CYS A 734 19.47 12.05 -19.47
C CYS A 734 18.50 12.14 -20.66
N PHE A 735 19.03 12.66 -21.77
CA PHE A 735 18.50 12.70 -23.16
C PHE A 735 17.97 11.36 -23.72
N ALA A 736 18.05 10.25 -22.98
CA ALA A 736 17.70 8.91 -23.45
C ALA A 736 16.21 8.73 -23.75
N VAL A 737 15.30 9.33 -22.96
CA VAL A 737 13.85 9.25 -23.22
C VAL A 737 13.45 10.02 -24.48
N LEU A 738 14.07 11.18 -24.71
CA LEU A 738 13.92 11.92 -25.96
C LEU A 738 14.47 11.13 -27.15
N TYR A 739 15.55 10.37 -26.96
CA TYR A 739 16.11 9.51 -27.99
C TYR A 739 15.21 8.31 -28.32
N VAL A 740 14.61 7.67 -27.30
CA VAL A 740 13.62 6.59 -27.51
C VAL A 740 12.35 7.12 -28.17
N LEU A 741 11.84 8.28 -27.74
CA LEU A 741 10.72 8.95 -28.40
C LEU A 741 11.06 9.33 -29.85
N ALA A 742 12.28 9.79 -30.13
CA ALA A 742 12.75 10.09 -31.48
C ALA A 742 12.91 8.84 -32.35
N CYS A 743 13.39 7.72 -31.79
CA CYS A 743 13.49 6.42 -32.47
C CYS A 743 12.12 5.80 -32.74
N MET A 744 11.15 5.96 -31.84
CA MET A 744 9.78 5.48 -32.06
C MET A 744 9.05 6.32 -33.12
N ASN A 745 9.28 7.64 -33.14
CA ASN A 745 8.70 8.52 -34.15
C ASN A 745 9.25 8.23 -35.57
N SER A 746 10.54 7.89 -35.67
CA SER A 746 11.17 7.51 -36.94
C SER A 746 10.75 6.12 -37.45
N HIS A 747 10.41 5.18 -36.55
CA HIS A 747 9.77 3.92 -36.96
C HIS A 747 8.31 4.11 -37.41
N TYR A 748 7.56 5.05 -36.83
CA TYR A 748 6.21 5.40 -37.28
C TYR A 748 6.21 5.99 -38.70
N THR A 749 7.20 6.83 -39.05
CA THR A 749 7.31 7.39 -40.41
C THR A 749 7.71 6.35 -41.45
N LEU A 750 8.44 5.30 -41.06
CA LEU A 750 8.84 4.20 -41.94
C LEU A 750 7.73 3.16 -42.14
N LEU A 751 6.89 2.91 -41.12
CA LEU A 751 5.74 2.02 -41.22
C LEU A 751 4.60 2.65 -42.02
N SER A 752 4.33 3.95 -41.87
CA SER A 752 3.33 4.66 -42.71
C SER A 752 3.75 4.71 -44.18
N ALA A 753 5.06 4.86 -44.47
CA ALA A 753 5.59 4.85 -45.84
C ALA A 753 5.61 3.45 -46.48
N SER A 754 5.52 2.37 -45.71
CA SER A 754 5.42 1.00 -46.23
C SER A 754 3.97 0.52 -46.47
N LEU A 755 2.98 1.26 -45.95
CA LEU A 755 1.56 1.00 -46.19
C LEU A 755 0.99 1.81 -47.38
N GLU A 756 1.76 2.74 -47.94
CA GLU A 756 1.46 3.48 -49.18
C GLU A 756 2.24 2.99 -50.42
N LYS A 757 2.86 1.80 -50.35
CA LYS A 757 3.40 1.07 -51.51
C LYS A 757 2.89 -0.35 -51.53
#